data_AF-A0A7C5R9U1-F1
#
_entry.id   AF-A0A7C5R9U1-F1
#
_cell.length_a   1.000
_cell.length_b   1.000
_cell.length_c   1.000
_cell.angle_alpha   90.00
_cell.angle_beta   90.00
_cell.angle_gamma   90.00
#
_symmetry.space_group_name_H-M   'P 1'
#
loop_
_entity.id
_entity.type
_entity.pdbx_description
1 polymer ?
#
loop_
_entity_poly.entity_id
_entity_poly.type
_entity_poly.pdbx_seq_one_letter_code
_entity_poly.pdbx_strand_id
1 'polypeptide(L)'
;MKSINKKTRTCQDFKQTKIMKQRLLVHLMLLLFSLSAFAGGIVERDINNRKESFFKRNFTHFKLAQRRAVMLKSPELAEELFLSPPPPPALITFTKRVSSGNDDAEERLNNGSVSRGSSDLELGQDNNKPQIVGIRFRDVTIPQGATITNAYIEFTVDETDYSTANFTIHGEDTDDASGFSSSSYNISGRTQTSASVAWNSVPNWDNVNDIYQTPDLSAIVQEIVNRGGWSSGNDMVFLIEGTGERTAESYNGEQNSAPNLVIEYDTGGGGDDIFLEAECGTVGSGFSIYSDGSPSNGAYVVWDSGDQYGTPTNQTEYIRFSVDVTTAGSYKIFARTIATHTGNDSWWVRANGGSWVKYNGITQSGNWGWYQVHDADNGYNPVTFALNAGTNTIDFGRREDCKLDKIFITQTGGAPSGSGDPATNCSGGTNYNIDAVDGQTINTCSGSFFDSGGADANHQNNEDYTVTFCSDDGSNIRFDFTAFNVENHSNCGYDYLRIYDGTSAAAPAIGGKYCGTNSPGTVTASGSCLHFVWHSDGGYTTSGWEADISCVSGGGGSTNYQVNLVDGQTINSCTGSFFDSGGAGANYQNNEDYSVTFCSDNSDQIRFDFIMFDVENHSSCAYDYLSIYNGTTSSAPLIGKYCGTNSPGTVTSSYGCLHFVWHADGGYTTPGFEAAISCVAGGGGGGSCSGIINPGFENGKTGWSDGGGVNVIAGGTEGSNAISLQDDGTWLSQSIPVSGGQTYYLTFDAKAVDNPNWAEVYMVWQDASWNDIRSAIQPIYNSGFESFTMIDKAPSNAAYVTIGGYKEGYVTKTLVIDNFCLAAGPDLGGNNYDLSCGCEDNMLPNPGVEIHDPSLAFNYNIGPNPVERLGYSANNNALPPWTTGLSSPYMFYVDDTGNTVNNPEGDYFVILPGNGDCWLSNLNFGTQLNLVDGEQYIFCFYAASFDVPTNGSGLPTGSANSNQESGIILLEFDFTNSGVQTVAAWQTPSSESWSNLSWRKYSYVFTYSSADPIENFYFTNARSNTGTAIDAVTLSKLDCSATQSSACSAGSIDFERWTNITGSTIGDLITNPDYPNNPDISGKLTSFQGQVNAGNNYGTRVRGYLHPAESGNFRFNVTGDDEVWLYLSSDTTFVNKTKIASVPGWSNWNEHNKYPQQTSATIALTAG
;
A
#
# COMPACT_ATOMS: atom_id res chain seq x y z
N MET A 1 -9.68 48.68 -45.45
CA MET A 1 -11.15 48.75 -45.52
C MET A 1 -11.67 49.57 -44.34
N LYS A 2 -12.02 50.83 -44.57
CA LYS A 2 -12.87 51.64 -43.67
C LYS A 2 -14.33 51.36 -44.06
N SER A 3 -15.25 51.42 -43.08
CA SER A 3 -16.71 51.22 -43.18
C SER A 3 -17.22 49.80 -42.89
N ILE A 4 -17.26 49.41 -41.60
CA ILE A 4 -18.36 48.61 -41.05
C ILE A 4 -18.72 49.22 -39.69
N ASN A 5 -20.00 49.58 -39.55
CA ASN A 5 -20.58 50.30 -38.43
C ASN A 5 -20.49 49.54 -37.10
N LYS A 6 -20.40 50.31 -36.01
CA LYS A 6 -20.68 49.89 -34.64
C LYS A 6 -22.06 49.23 -34.55
N LYS A 7 -22.11 47.91 -34.39
CA LYS A 7 -23.21 47.13 -33.78
C LYS A 7 -22.69 45.70 -33.54
N THR A 8 -22.80 45.22 -32.30
CA THR A 8 -22.72 43.81 -31.84
C THR A 8 -21.61 42.95 -32.44
N ARG A 9 -20.56 42.68 -31.68
CA ARG A 9 -19.56 41.64 -32.00
C ARG A 9 -19.75 40.46 -31.05
N THR A 10 -19.67 39.24 -31.57
CA THR A 10 -19.72 37.97 -30.81
C THR A 10 -18.31 37.34 -30.72
N CYS A 11 -18.09 36.36 -29.83
CA CYS A 11 -16.83 35.62 -29.69
C CYS A 11 -16.32 35.04 -31.03
N GLN A 12 -17.23 34.53 -31.87
CA GLN A 12 -16.93 33.93 -33.17
C GLN A 12 -16.35 34.95 -34.18
N ASP A 13 -16.73 36.23 -34.10
CA ASP A 13 -16.22 37.27 -35.00
C ASP A 13 -14.76 37.62 -34.72
N PHE A 14 -14.31 37.49 -33.46
CA PHE A 14 -12.91 37.71 -33.07
C PHE A 14 -12.01 36.57 -33.58
N LYS A 15 -12.47 35.32 -33.43
CA LYS A 15 -11.81 34.10 -33.97
C LYS A 15 -11.59 34.22 -35.50
N GLN A 16 -12.59 34.65 -36.27
CA GLN A 16 -12.44 34.82 -37.72
C GLN A 16 -11.54 36.00 -38.13
N THR A 17 -11.53 37.10 -37.37
CA THR A 17 -10.76 38.30 -37.72
C THR A 17 -9.23 38.11 -37.50
N LYS A 18 -8.82 37.33 -36.50
CA LYS A 18 -7.39 37.04 -36.20
C LYS A 18 -6.82 35.99 -37.16
N ILE A 19 -7.59 34.95 -37.49
CA ILE A 19 -7.25 33.93 -38.50
C ILE A 19 -7.10 34.57 -39.90
N MET A 20 -7.94 35.54 -40.26
CA MET A 20 -7.77 36.29 -41.53
C MET A 20 -6.50 37.16 -41.54
N LYS A 21 -6.10 37.75 -40.41
CA LYS A 21 -4.86 38.56 -40.30
C LYS A 21 -3.60 37.71 -40.42
N GLN A 22 -3.55 36.53 -39.78
CA GLN A 22 -2.42 35.61 -39.88
C GLN A 22 -2.29 35.01 -41.29
N ARG A 23 -3.40 34.65 -41.94
CA ARG A 23 -3.39 34.21 -43.34
C ARG A 23 -2.89 35.30 -44.30
N LEU A 24 -3.19 36.57 -44.02
CA LEU A 24 -2.69 37.71 -44.79
C LEU A 24 -1.18 37.96 -44.56
N LEU A 25 -0.68 37.74 -43.34
CA LEU A 25 0.74 37.89 -42.98
C LEU A 25 1.61 36.79 -43.59
N VAL A 26 1.13 35.55 -43.59
CA VAL A 26 1.77 34.40 -44.25
C VAL A 26 1.78 34.57 -45.77
N HIS A 27 0.70 35.09 -46.36
CA HIS A 27 0.70 35.48 -47.78
C HIS A 27 1.68 36.62 -48.09
N LEU A 28 1.84 37.60 -47.20
CA LEU A 28 2.79 38.70 -47.37
C LEU A 28 4.26 38.24 -47.23
N MET A 29 4.54 37.29 -46.33
CA MET A 29 5.86 36.67 -46.16
C MET A 29 6.24 35.74 -47.32
N LEU A 30 5.28 34.98 -47.87
CA LEU A 30 5.49 34.17 -49.08
C LEU A 30 5.73 35.04 -50.33
N LEU A 31 5.10 36.22 -50.41
CA LEU A 31 5.37 37.22 -51.45
C LEU A 31 6.77 37.85 -51.30
N LEU A 32 7.25 38.07 -50.09
CA LEU A 32 8.60 38.61 -49.83
C LEU A 32 9.72 37.58 -50.08
N PHE A 33 9.47 36.28 -49.87
CA PHE A 33 10.41 35.21 -50.21
C PHE A 33 10.51 34.93 -51.72
N SER A 34 9.50 35.32 -52.51
CA SER A 34 9.51 35.17 -53.97
C SER A 34 10.26 36.29 -54.74
N LEU A 35 10.77 37.31 -54.05
CA LEU A 35 11.38 38.51 -54.65
C LEU A 35 12.90 38.67 -54.46
N SER A 36 13.59 37.75 -53.79
CA SER A 36 15.05 37.84 -53.57
C SER A 36 15.90 36.93 -54.48
N ALA A 37 15.30 36.25 -55.47
CA ALA A 37 16.03 35.39 -56.41
C ALA A 37 16.31 36.05 -57.77
N PHE A 38 16.75 37.32 -57.81
CA PHE A 38 17.40 37.87 -59.01
C PHE A 38 18.33 39.04 -58.63
N ALA A 39 19.60 38.68 -58.38
CA ALA A 39 20.82 39.48 -58.59
C ALA A 39 21.81 39.29 -57.43
N GLY A 40 22.97 38.70 -57.73
CA GLY A 40 24.08 38.68 -56.78
C GLY A 40 25.25 37.78 -57.15
N GLY A 41 26.01 38.13 -58.18
CA GLY A 41 27.48 38.01 -58.13
C GLY A 41 28.00 39.45 -58.00
N ILE A 42 28.98 39.82 -57.18
CA ILE A 42 30.33 39.27 -57.04
C ILE A 42 31.06 40.19 -56.02
N VAL A 43 31.87 39.63 -55.10
CA VAL A 43 33.12 40.20 -54.52
C VAL A 43 32.90 41.34 -53.47
N GLU A 44 33.57 41.46 -52.32
CA GLU A 44 34.98 41.24 -51.92
C GLU A 44 35.14 41.38 -50.37
N ARG A 45 36.22 40.80 -49.82
CA ARG A 45 37.03 41.27 -48.65
C ARG A 45 36.40 41.34 -47.24
N ASP A 46 37.08 41.01 -46.14
CA ASP A 46 38.35 40.35 -45.85
C ASP A 46 38.46 40.16 -44.33
N ILE A 47 39.29 39.18 -43.93
CA ILE A 47 40.12 39.18 -42.71
C ILE A 47 39.43 39.07 -41.33
N ASN A 48 39.47 37.82 -40.85
CA ASN A 48 40.06 37.39 -39.59
C ASN A 48 39.66 38.13 -38.30
N ASN A 49 38.73 37.53 -37.55
CA ASN A 49 39.05 36.92 -36.26
C ASN A 49 37.83 36.15 -35.70
N ARG A 50 37.72 34.86 -36.05
CA ARG A 50 37.08 33.77 -35.26
C ARG A 50 37.20 32.42 -35.98
N LYS A 51 38.38 32.12 -36.55
CA LYS A 51 38.72 30.77 -37.04
C LYS A 51 39.20 29.92 -35.86
N GLU A 52 38.26 29.39 -35.05
CA GLU A 52 38.56 28.22 -34.20
C GLU A 52 37.35 27.42 -33.65
N SER A 53 36.29 27.19 -34.44
CA SER A 53 35.44 25.99 -34.21
C SER A 53 35.06 25.22 -35.47
N PHE A 54 35.54 25.68 -36.63
CA PHE A 54 35.08 25.22 -37.95
C PHE A 54 36.04 24.22 -38.63
N PHE A 55 37.12 23.81 -37.96
CA PHE A 55 38.08 22.80 -38.47
C PHE A 55 38.52 21.77 -37.41
N LYS A 56 37.57 21.37 -36.54
CA LYS A 56 37.70 20.20 -35.64
C LYS A 56 36.51 19.21 -35.69
N ARG A 57 35.65 19.26 -36.71
CA ARG A 57 34.54 18.28 -36.87
C ARG A 57 34.30 17.73 -38.27
N ASN A 58 35.31 17.69 -39.16
CA ASN A 58 35.19 16.99 -40.45
C ASN A 58 36.49 16.27 -40.86
N PHE A 59 36.64 15.01 -40.45
CA PHE A 59 37.37 13.97 -41.19
C PHE A 59 36.95 12.57 -40.70
N THR A 60 35.77 12.08 -41.08
CA THR A 60 35.54 10.63 -41.30
C THR A 60 34.41 10.40 -42.29
N HIS A 61 34.67 10.67 -43.57
CA HIS A 61 34.08 9.87 -44.64
C HIS A 61 34.94 8.61 -44.77
N PHE A 62 34.61 7.56 -44.02
CA PHE A 62 34.77 6.16 -44.44
C PHE A 62 34.01 5.26 -43.45
N LYS A 63 32.85 4.78 -43.91
CA LYS A 63 31.89 3.80 -43.34
C LYS A 63 30.52 4.39 -42.96
N LEU A 64 29.76 4.81 -43.97
CA LEU A 64 28.29 4.83 -43.90
C LEU A 64 27.66 4.08 -45.10
N ALA A 65 28.34 3.00 -45.51
CA ALA A 65 27.74 1.80 -46.09
C ALA A 65 27.61 0.66 -45.04
N GLN A 66 27.74 0.99 -43.76
CA GLN A 66 27.46 0.14 -42.60
C GLN A 66 26.88 1.01 -41.47
N ARG A 67 25.61 1.40 -41.61
CA ARG A 67 24.64 1.73 -40.52
C ARG A 67 23.20 1.82 -41.05
N ARG A 68 22.91 1.03 -42.10
CA ARG A 68 21.57 0.51 -42.39
C ARG A 68 21.46 -0.84 -41.65
N ALA A 69 21.28 -0.73 -40.34
CA ALA A 69 20.99 -1.76 -39.34
C ALA A 69 21.23 -1.08 -37.99
N VAL A 70 20.27 -1.17 -37.06
CA VAL A 70 20.21 -0.50 -35.74
C VAL A 70 19.61 0.92 -35.73
N MET A 71 18.29 1.00 -35.98
CA MET A 71 17.29 1.68 -35.13
C MET A 71 15.89 1.11 -35.43
N LEU A 72 15.88 -0.22 -35.55
CA LEU A 72 14.74 -1.14 -35.62
C LEU A 72 15.38 -2.46 -35.19
N LYS A 73 15.43 -2.65 -33.87
CA LYS A 73 15.61 -3.91 -33.15
C LYS A 73 15.64 -3.55 -31.67
N SER A 74 14.46 -3.71 -31.09
CA SER A 74 14.24 -4.35 -29.79
C SER A 74 15.51 -4.77 -29.02
N PRO A 75 15.61 -4.45 -27.73
CA PRO A 75 16.13 -5.40 -26.77
C PRO A 75 15.03 -6.42 -26.46
N GLU A 76 14.68 -7.23 -27.46
CA GLU A 76 14.05 -8.53 -27.28
C GLU A 76 14.93 -9.49 -28.07
N LEU A 77 15.31 -10.59 -27.43
CA LEU A 77 16.27 -11.63 -27.83
C LEU A 77 17.72 -11.40 -27.37
N ALA A 78 17.87 -11.22 -26.06
CA ALA A 78 18.91 -11.90 -25.29
C ALA A 78 18.34 -12.39 -23.95
N GLU A 79 17.23 -13.12 -23.99
CA GLU A 79 16.74 -13.88 -22.83
C GLU A 79 15.79 -15.01 -23.27
N GLU A 80 16.28 -15.94 -24.10
CA GLU A 80 15.82 -17.32 -24.03
C GLU A 80 16.98 -18.16 -23.52
N LEU A 81 17.17 -18.11 -22.20
CA LEU A 81 17.74 -19.14 -21.30
C LEU A 81 18.14 -18.50 -19.95
N PHE A 82 17.20 -17.82 -19.29
CA PHE A 82 17.26 -17.65 -17.84
C PHE A 82 15.85 -17.89 -17.31
N LEU A 83 15.72 -18.93 -16.48
CA LEU A 83 14.63 -19.04 -15.52
C LEU A 83 14.53 -17.69 -14.80
N SER A 84 13.32 -17.17 -14.60
CA SER A 84 13.09 -16.01 -13.74
C SER A 84 13.94 -16.14 -12.47
N PRO A 85 14.77 -15.15 -12.10
CA PRO A 85 15.38 -15.19 -10.77
C PRO A 85 14.24 -15.27 -9.75
N PRO A 86 14.40 -16.08 -8.68
CA PRO A 86 13.40 -16.13 -7.63
C PRO A 86 13.13 -14.71 -7.10
N PRO A 87 11.94 -14.46 -6.51
CA PRO A 87 11.67 -13.22 -5.81
C PRO A 87 12.87 -12.82 -4.92
N PRO A 88 13.24 -11.53 -4.83
CA PRO A 88 14.19 -11.08 -3.82
C PRO A 88 13.67 -11.61 -2.47
N PRO A 89 14.51 -12.30 -1.69
CA PRO A 89 14.03 -12.93 -0.46
C PRO A 89 13.54 -11.86 0.53
N ALA A 90 12.57 -12.22 1.37
CA ALA A 90 12.11 -11.34 2.44
C ALA A 90 13.25 -11.08 3.43
N LEU A 91 13.65 -9.81 3.57
CA LEU A 91 14.63 -9.38 4.56
C LEU A 91 14.01 -9.44 5.96
N ILE A 92 14.72 -10.03 6.92
CA ILE A 92 14.32 -10.13 8.33
C ILE A 92 15.14 -9.13 9.15
N THR A 93 14.47 -8.36 10.01
CA THR A 93 15.13 -7.43 10.95
C THR A 93 15.16 -8.03 12.36
N PHE A 94 16.35 -8.20 12.91
CA PHE A 94 16.62 -8.52 14.31
C PHE A 94 17.02 -7.25 15.07
N THR A 95 16.48 -7.06 16.26
CA THR A 95 16.83 -5.93 17.14
C THR A 95 17.05 -6.44 18.55
N LYS A 96 18.13 -6.00 19.22
CA LYS A 96 18.44 -6.41 20.59
C LYS A 96 19.19 -5.32 21.34
N ARG A 97 18.66 -4.96 22.50
CA ARG A 97 19.29 -4.04 23.45
C ARG A 97 20.17 -4.78 24.44
N VAL A 98 21.23 -4.12 24.90
CA VAL A 98 22.00 -4.55 26.08
C VAL A 98 21.05 -4.75 27.26
N SER A 99 21.13 -5.92 27.91
CA SER A 99 20.14 -6.35 28.92
C SER A 99 20.72 -6.59 30.31
N SER A 100 22.03 -6.36 30.49
CA SER A 100 22.71 -6.49 31.78
C SER A 100 23.91 -5.55 31.87
N GLY A 101 24.22 -5.06 33.07
CA GLY A 101 25.38 -4.19 33.30
C GLY A 101 26.75 -4.85 33.11
N ASN A 102 26.78 -6.18 32.94
CA ASN A 102 28.02 -6.88 32.55
C ASN A 102 28.17 -7.02 31.03
N ASP A 103 27.21 -6.52 30.27
CA ASP A 103 27.17 -6.61 28.82
C ASP A 103 27.57 -5.31 28.14
N ASP A 104 27.86 -4.25 28.89
CA ASP A 104 28.56 -3.06 28.42
C ASP A 104 29.63 -2.64 29.42
N ALA A 105 30.81 -2.34 28.91
CA ALA A 105 31.98 -2.13 29.76
C ALA A 105 33.02 -1.25 29.10
N GLU A 106 33.81 -0.58 29.93
CA GLU A 106 34.88 0.32 29.50
C GLU A 106 36.20 -0.16 30.07
N GLU A 107 37.26 -0.13 29.27
CA GLU A 107 38.59 -0.52 29.70
C GLU A 107 39.65 0.53 29.39
N ARG A 108 40.33 1.01 30.44
CA ARG A 108 41.45 1.95 30.28
C ARG A 108 42.66 1.26 29.64
N LEU A 109 43.12 1.75 28.49
CA LEU A 109 44.22 1.13 27.73
C LEU A 109 45.59 1.21 28.45
N ASN A 110 45.77 2.13 29.40
CA ASN A 110 47.05 2.34 30.09
C ASN A 110 47.34 1.32 31.21
N ASN A 111 46.31 0.71 31.80
CA ASN A 111 46.44 -0.21 32.93
C ASN A 111 45.47 -1.41 32.89
N GLY A 112 44.62 -1.49 31.85
CA GLY A 112 43.65 -2.56 31.63
C GLY A 112 42.49 -2.57 32.61
N SER A 113 42.26 -1.52 33.40
CA SER A 113 41.16 -1.47 34.37
C SER A 113 39.80 -1.46 33.67
N VAL A 114 38.93 -2.40 34.01
CA VAL A 114 37.58 -2.55 33.41
C VAL A 114 36.48 -2.05 34.35
N SER A 115 35.61 -1.16 33.86
CA SER A 115 34.38 -0.70 34.49
C SER A 115 33.17 -1.42 33.86
N ARG A 116 32.24 -1.94 34.66
CA ARG A 116 31.01 -2.66 34.23
C ARG A 116 29.77 -2.13 34.95
N GLY A 117 29.80 -0.85 35.25
CA GLY A 117 28.83 -0.21 36.13
C GLY A 117 28.99 1.30 36.17
N SER A 118 29.65 1.86 35.16
CA SER A 118 29.56 3.28 34.90
C SER A 118 28.13 3.61 34.49
N SER A 119 27.69 4.84 34.71
CA SER A 119 26.38 5.29 34.20
C SER A 119 26.40 5.49 32.68
N ASP A 120 27.58 5.65 32.14
CA ASP A 120 27.91 6.11 30.81
C ASP A 120 28.91 5.17 30.11
N LEU A 121 29.02 5.31 28.79
CA LEU A 121 30.05 4.68 27.97
C LEU A 121 30.78 5.77 27.19
N GLU A 122 32.00 6.12 27.60
CA GLU A 122 32.81 7.11 26.87
C GLU A 122 33.60 6.40 25.76
N LEU A 123 33.08 6.46 24.54
CA LEU A 123 33.73 5.91 23.36
C LEU A 123 35.06 6.62 23.09
N GLY A 124 36.16 5.87 23.08
CA GLY A 124 37.50 6.31 22.70
C GLY A 124 38.37 6.84 23.84
N GLN A 125 37.87 7.75 24.68
CA GLN A 125 38.61 8.25 25.84
C GLN A 125 37.67 8.77 26.93
N ASP A 126 38.12 8.67 28.18
CA ASP A 126 37.47 9.29 29.34
C ASP A 126 38.46 10.30 29.94
N ASN A 127 38.10 11.58 29.97
CA ASN A 127 38.92 12.65 30.55
C ASN A 127 40.35 12.69 29.93
N ASN A 128 40.46 12.59 28.60
CA ASN A 128 41.71 12.48 27.83
C ASN A 128 42.55 11.21 28.12
N LYS A 129 41.97 10.16 28.72
CA LYS A 129 42.63 8.87 28.89
C LYS A 129 42.02 7.87 27.90
N PRO A 130 42.81 7.37 26.92
CA PRO A 130 42.31 6.43 25.94
C PRO A 130 41.74 5.16 26.57
N GLN A 131 40.60 4.73 26.05
CA GLN A 131 39.92 3.52 26.47
C GLN A 131 39.28 2.77 25.30
N ILE A 132 38.97 1.51 25.53
CA ILE A 132 38.19 0.67 24.62
C ILE A 132 36.86 0.33 25.30
N VAL A 133 35.77 0.42 24.53
CA VAL A 133 34.44 0.07 24.99
C VAL A 133 34.04 -1.28 24.39
N GLY A 134 33.54 -2.16 25.23
CA GLY A 134 33.00 -3.46 24.84
C GLY A 134 31.50 -3.49 25.05
N ILE A 135 30.75 -4.00 24.07
CA ILE A 135 29.30 -4.10 24.11
C ILE A 135 28.89 -5.50 23.67
N ARG A 136 28.04 -6.16 24.43
CA ARG A 136 27.58 -7.52 24.26
C ARG A 136 26.06 -7.54 24.10
N PHE A 137 25.60 -8.25 23.09
CA PHE A 137 24.19 -8.48 22.82
C PHE A 137 23.89 -9.95 23.05
N ARG A 138 22.89 -10.22 23.89
CA ARG A 138 22.52 -11.57 24.29
C ARG A 138 21.44 -12.17 23.41
N ASP A 139 21.42 -13.48 23.29
CA ASP A 139 20.44 -14.25 22.53
C ASP A 139 20.25 -13.69 21.13
N VAL A 140 21.34 -13.60 20.35
CA VAL A 140 21.30 -13.09 18.98
C VAL A 140 20.75 -14.19 18.07
N THR A 141 19.45 -14.12 17.78
CA THR A 141 18.70 -15.15 17.05
C THR A 141 18.87 -15.08 15.53
N ILE A 142 20.11 -14.90 15.10
CA ILE A 142 20.50 -14.92 13.68
C ILE A 142 20.96 -16.34 13.32
N PRO A 143 20.35 -16.98 12.31
CA PRO A 143 20.79 -18.29 11.84
C PRO A 143 22.26 -18.31 11.41
N GLN A 144 22.93 -19.43 11.64
CA GLN A 144 24.29 -19.63 11.16
C GLN A 144 24.35 -19.50 9.63
N GLY A 145 25.29 -18.69 9.15
CA GLY A 145 25.48 -18.45 7.72
C GLY A 145 24.41 -17.57 7.06
N ALA A 146 23.53 -16.93 7.83
CA ALA A 146 22.60 -15.93 7.31
C ALA A 146 23.34 -14.86 6.52
N THR A 147 22.74 -14.38 5.42
CA THR A 147 23.33 -13.32 4.60
C THR A 147 22.96 -11.99 5.22
N ILE A 148 23.91 -11.31 5.86
CA ILE A 148 23.67 -10.03 6.52
C ILE A 148 23.64 -8.94 5.46
N THR A 149 22.51 -8.25 5.34
CA THR A 149 22.31 -7.19 4.35
C THR A 149 22.60 -5.81 4.92
N ASN A 150 22.42 -5.63 6.24
CA ASN A 150 22.75 -4.41 6.97
C ASN A 150 22.94 -4.74 8.46
N ALA A 151 23.83 -4.06 9.17
CA ALA A 151 23.86 -4.13 10.63
C ALA A 151 24.39 -2.83 11.23
N TYR A 152 23.87 -2.38 12.37
CA TYR A 152 24.39 -1.20 13.07
C TYR A 152 24.02 -1.21 14.55
N ILE A 153 24.76 -0.44 15.36
CA ILE A 153 24.43 -0.20 16.78
C ILE A 153 23.90 1.23 16.91
N GLU A 154 22.79 1.37 17.63
CA GLU A 154 22.22 2.62 18.08
C GLU A 154 22.74 2.96 19.48
N PHE A 155 23.28 4.18 19.62
CA PHE A 155 23.70 4.78 20.87
C PHE A 155 22.80 5.95 21.22
N THR A 156 22.25 5.96 22.42
CA THR A 156 21.59 7.14 22.98
C THR A 156 22.64 8.01 23.67
N VAL A 157 22.67 9.32 23.39
CA VAL A 157 23.63 10.25 23.98
C VAL A 157 23.34 10.47 25.46
N ASP A 158 24.33 10.28 26.34
CA ASP A 158 24.26 10.65 27.76
C ASP A 158 24.88 12.03 28.02
N GLU A 159 26.05 12.31 27.43
CA GLU A 159 26.71 13.62 27.51
C GLU A 159 27.10 14.17 26.13
N THR A 160 26.97 15.49 25.98
CA THR A 160 27.29 16.16 24.72
C THR A 160 28.78 16.35 24.54
N ASP A 161 29.34 15.90 23.41
CA ASP A 161 30.75 16.11 23.05
C ASP A 161 30.92 16.69 21.64
N TYR A 162 31.81 17.69 21.54
CA TYR A 162 32.08 18.48 20.33
C TYR A 162 33.50 18.28 19.77
N SER A 163 34.29 17.41 20.40
CA SER A 163 35.64 17.07 19.97
C SER A 163 35.59 16.23 18.69
N THR A 164 36.66 16.28 17.91
CA THR A 164 36.78 15.40 16.74
C THR A 164 36.98 13.97 17.21
N ALA A 165 36.05 13.09 16.88
CA ALA A 165 36.11 11.66 17.20
C ALA A 165 36.24 10.78 15.96
N ASN A 166 37.04 9.72 16.07
CA ASN A 166 37.24 8.68 15.06
C ASN A 166 37.42 7.35 15.76
N PHE A 167 36.57 6.39 15.45
CA PHE A 167 36.59 5.05 16.05
C PHE A 167 36.80 3.97 14.99
N THR A 168 37.28 2.81 15.43
CA THR A 168 37.27 1.57 14.68
C THR A 168 36.49 0.55 15.50
N ILE A 169 35.55 -0.12 14.83
CA ILE A 169 34.68 -1.12 15.43
C ILE A 169 35.14 -2.49 14.93
N HIS A 170 35.33 -3.41 15.87
CA HIS A 170 35.59 -4.82 15.64
C HIS A 170 34.49 -5.65 16.30
N GLY A 171 34.29 -6.87 15.83
CA GLY A 171 33.58 -7.90 16.59
C GLY A 171 34.55 -8.72 17.43
N GLU A 172 34.06 -9.46 18.42
CA GLU A 172 34.83 -10.56 19.01
C GLU A 172 34.75 -11.79 18.09
N ASP A 173 35.91 -12.35 17.73
CA ASP A 173 36.04 -13.53 16.88
C ASP A 173 35.80 -14.83 17.69
N THR A 174 34.57 -15.00 18.17
CA THR A 174 34.12 -16.16 18.95
C THR A 174 32.72 -16.60 18.53
N ASP A 175 32.36 -17.86 18.82
CA ASP A 175 31.06 -18.43 18.46
C ASP A 175 29.95 -17.95 19.41
N ASP A 176 30.25 -17.89 20.72
CA ASP A 176 29.35 -17.41 21.77
C ASP A 176 30.18 -16.57 22.75
N ALA A 177 29.93 -15.27 22.77
CA ALA A 177 30.75 -14.33 23.52
C ALA A 177 30.42 -14.39 25.01
N SER A 178 31.45 -14.43 25.87
CA SER A 178 31.25 -14.36 27.32
C SER A 178 31.01 -12.93 27.81
N GLY A 179 30.24 -12.76 28.90
CA GLY A 179 30.04 -11.45 29.55
C GLY A 179 31.34 -10.81 30.04
N PHE A 180 31.37 -9.48 30.15
CA PHE A 180 32.57 -8.78 30.60
C PHE A 180 32.87 -9.06 32.08
N SER A 181 34.15 -9.13 32.43
CA SER A 181 34.63 -9.30 33.82
C SER A 181 35.51 -8.13 34.26
N SER A 182 35.66 -7.91 35.57
CA SER A 182 36.56 -6.88 36.12
C SER A 182 38.05 -7.26 36.02
N SER A 183 38.40 -8.33 35.32
CA SER A 183 39.79 -8.75 35.12
C SER A 183 40.50 -7.74 34.22
N SER A 184 41.75 -7.42 34.53
CA SER A 184 42.49 -6.47 33.69
C SER A 184 42.64 -6.97 32.26
N TYR A 185 42.45 -6.08 31.27
CA TYR A 185 42.55 -6.38 29.85
C TYR A 185 41.48 -7.37 29.32
N ASN A 186 40.28 -7.43 29.94
CA ASN A 186 39.20 -8.32 29.52
C ASN A 186 38.52 -7.92 28.20
N ILE A 187 38.62 -6.65 27.79
CA ILE A 187 38.07 -6.13 26.54
C ILE A 187 39.17 -6.11 25.47
N SER A 188 40.28 -5.41 25.71
CA SER A 188 41.39 -5.31 24.73
C SER A 188 42.10 -6.64 24.46
N GLY A 189 41.96 -7.62 25.38
CA GLY A 189 42.50 -8.97 25.22
C GLY A 189 41.62 -9.92 24.41
N ARG A 190 40.40 -9.50 24.01
CA ARG A 190 39.52 -10.34 23.17
C ARG A 190 40.09 -10.45 21.77
N THR A 191 39.93 -11.62 21.17
CA THR A 191 40.35 -11.82 19.78
C THR A 191 39.37 -11.07 18.89
N GLN A 192 39.85 -10.13 18.09
CA GLN A 192 39.03 -9.33 17.20
C GLN A 192 38.78 -10.05 15.87
N THR A 193 37.62 -9.80 15.26
CA THR A 193 37.33 -10.19 13.87
C THR A 193 38.36 -9.58 12.91
N SER A 194 38.58 -10.26 11.78
CA SER A 194 39.41 -9.75 10.68
C SER A 194 38.73 -8.58 9.96
N ALA A 195 37.40 -8.62 9.84
CA ALA A 195 36.56 -7.51 9.44
C ALA A 195 36.53 -6.44 10.53
N SER A 196 36.62 -5.18 10.11
CA SER A 196 36.45 -4.03 10.97
C SER A 196 35.86 -2.87 10.18
N VAL A 197 35.21 -1.95 10.90
CA VAL A 197 34.52 -0.81 10.31
C VAL A 197 35.07 0.47 10.91
N ALA A 198 35.57 1.36 10.06
CA ALA A 198 36.06 2.65 10.48
C ALA A 198 34.90 3.66 10.58
N TRP A 199 34.66 4.16 11.77
CA TRP A 199 33.71 5.25 12.05
C TRP A 199 34.48 6.57 12.13
N ASN A 200 34.82 7.10 10.96
CA ASN A 200 35.60 8.32 10.83
C ASN A 200 34.70 9.56 10.84
N SER A 201 35.24 10.68 11.34
CA SER A 201 34.52 11.96 11.42
C SER A 201 33.17 11.81 12.12
N VAL A 202 33.18 11.15 13.29
CA VAL A 202 31.96 10.89 14.04
C VAL A 202 31.27 12.23 14.30
N PRO A 203 29.98 12.35 13.92
CA PRO A 203 29.11 13.43 14.34
C PRO A 203 29.41 13.93 15.75
N ASN A 204 29.40 15.25 15.98
CA ASN A 204 29.16 15.74 17.33
C ASN A 204 27.86 15.10 17.87
N TRP A 205 27.83 14.84 19.18
CA TRP A 205 26.64 14.40 19.89
C TRP A 205 26.12 15.62 20.64
N ASP A 206 25.27 16.42 19.99
CA ASP A 206 25.02 17.78 20.47
C ASP A 206 23.81 17.91 21.42
N ASN A 207 22.93 16.89 21.53
CA ASN A 207 21.96 16.82 22.64
C ASN A 207 21.91 15.44 23.30
N VAL A 208 21.59 15.46 24.59
CA VAL A 208 21.32 14.28 25.42
C VAL A 208 20.00 13.64 24.97
N ASN A 209 19.94 12.31 24.97
CA ASN A 209 18.87 11.46 24.45
C ASN A 209 18.78 11.34 22.92
N ASP A 210 19.66 12.01 22.17
CA ASP A 210 19.72 11.82 20.73
C ASP A 210 20.18 10.39 20.44
N ILE A 211 19.69 9.77 19.36
CA ILE A 211 20.12 8.43 18.95
C ILE A 211 21.05 8.54 17.74
N TYR A 212 22.27 8.02 17.84
CA TYR A 212 23.22 7.93 16.74
C TYR A 212 23.49 6.48 16.35
N GLN A 213 23.56 6.23 15.05
CA GLN A 213 23.86 4.91 14.48
C GLN A 213 25.34 4.83 14.09
N THR A 214 25.95 3.66 14.31
CA THR A 214 27.23 3.32 13.69
C THR A 214 27.08 3.22 12.16
N PRO A 215 28.18 3.29 11.39
CA PRO A 215 28.19 2.83 10.00
C PRO A 215 27.85 1.34 9.91
N ASP A 216 27.56 0.85 8.69
CA ASP A 216 27.18 -0.54 8.46
C ASP A 216 28.27 -1.53 8.94
N LEU A 217 27.87 -2.39 9.88
CA LEU A 217 28.62 -3.44 10.55
C LEU A 217 28.40 -4.82 9.92
N SER A 218 27.66 -4.91 8.81
CA SER A 218 27.29 -6.16 8.13
C SER A 218 28.48 -7.10 7.93
N ALA A 219 29.65 -6.59 7.54
CA ALA A 219 30.86 -7.40 7.36
C ALA A 219 31.38 -8.06 8.65
N ILE A 220 31.26 -7.38 9.79
CA ILE A 220 31.65 -7.91 11.11
C ILE A 220 30.66 -8.99 11.54
N VAL A 221 29.37 -8.68 11.46
CA VAL A 221 28.30 -9.63 11.81
C VAL A 221 28.38 -10.85 10.91
N GLN A 222 28.58 -10.66 9.61
CA GLN A 222 28.72 -11.73 8.62
C GLN A 222 29.91 -12.65 8.95
N GLU A 223 31.04 -12.10 9.40
CA GLU A 223 32.18 -12.91 9.82
C GLU A 223 31.83 -13.80 11.02
N ILE A 224 31.15 -13.24 12.03
CA ILE A 224 30.75 -13.97 13.25
C ILE A 224 29.69 -15.06 12.94
N VAL A 225 28.61 -14.72 12.22
CA VAL A 225 27.54 -15.70 11.93
C VAL A 225 27.97 -16.81 10.97
N ASN A 226 29.04 -16.59 10.19
CA ASN A 226 29.64 -17.60 9.31
C ASN A 226 30.53 -18.61 10.06
N ARG A 227 30.82 -18.38 11.33
CA ARG A 227 31.69 -19.28 12.09
C ARG A 227 31.01 -20.63 12.29
N GLY A 228 31.78 -21.71 12.15
CA GLY A 228 31.26 -23.09 12.20
C GLY A 228 30.59 -23.48 13.53
N GLY A 229 30.87 -22.78 14.62
CA GLY A 229 30.21 -22.98 15.92
C GLY A 229 29.14 -21.95 16.27
N TRP A 230 28.92 -20.94 15.42
CA TRP A 230 27.82 -19.98 15.62
C TRP A 230 26.48 -20.72 15.57
N SER A 231 25.62 -20.45 16.55
CA SER A 231 24.26 -20.97 16.64
C SER A 231 23.30 -19.82 16.94
N SER A 232 22.07 -19.89 16.43
CA SER A 232 21.04 -18.89 16.74
C SER A 232 20.81 -18.85 18.26
N GLY A 233 20.82 -17.64 18.84
CA GLY A 233 20.75 -17.46 20.29
C GLY A 233 22.11 -17.37 20.99
N ASN A 234 23.23 -17.44 20.25
CA ASN A 234 24.55 -17.12 20.81
C ASN A 234 24.70 -15.61 21.07
N ASP A 235 25.63 -15.24 21.95
CA ASP A 235 25.87 -13.86 22.32
C ASP A 235 26.97 -13.24 21.43
N MET A 236 26.79 -11.98 21.01
CA MET A 236 27.69 -11.27 20.10
C MET A 236 28.33 -10.06 20.78
N VAL A 237 29.63 -9.84 20.57
CA VAL A 237 30.35 -8.68 21.14
C VAL A 237 30.94 -7.79 20.07
N PHE A 238 30.84 -6.48 20.31
CA PHE A 238 31.50 -5.42 19.56
C PHE A 238 32.49 -4.67 20.45
N LEU A 239 33.60 -4.26 19.86
CA LEU A 239 34.75 -3.63 20.49
C LEU A 239 35.03 -2.32 19.77
N ILE A 240 34.96 -1.20 20.49
CA ILE A 240 35.06 0.15 19.94
C ILE A 240 36.28 0.84 20.55
N GLU A 241 37.25 1.17 19.71
CA GLU A 241 38.45 1.91 20.09
C GLU A 241 38.73 3.06 19.14
N GLY A 242 39.43 4.09 19.61
CA GLY A 242 39.81 5.20 18.73
C GLY A 242 40.28 6.43 19.47
N THR A 243 40.01 7.60 18.88
CA THR A 243 40.43 8.92 19.38
C THR A 243 39.24 9.87 19.44
N GLY A 244 39.28 10.83 20.35
CA GLY A 244 38.11 11.67 20.67
C GLY A 244 37.16 10.95 21.62
N GLU A 245 36.05 11.59 21.95
CA GLU A 245 35.15 11.18 23.02
C GLU A 245 33.69 11.28 22.55
N ARG A 246 32.88 10.25 22.80
CA ARG A 246 31.42 10.29 22.65
C ARG A 246 30.81 9.51 23.80
N THR A 247 29.94 10.14 24.57
CA THR A 247 29.44 9.57 25.82
C THR A 247 28.01 9.07 25.65
N ALA A 248 27.83 7.75 25.69
CA ALA A 248 26.55 7.10 25.47
C ALA A 248 25.94 6.63 26.79
N GLU A 249 24.62 6.50 26.81
CA GLU A 249 23.91 5.80 27.88
C GLU A 249 24.39 4.36 27.98
N SER A 250 24.74 3.94 29.19
CA SER A 250 24.97 2.53 29.52
C SER A 250 23.70 1.88 30.08
N TYR A 251 23.69 0.56 30.17
CA TYR A 251 22.65 -0.18 30.89
C TYR A 251 22.55 0.24 32.36
N ASN A 252 23.67 0.60 32.98
CA ASN A 252 23.73 1.02 34.38
C ASN A 252 23.31 2.48 34.61
N GLY A 253 23.29 3.31 33.56
CA GLY A 253 22.69 4.64 33.54
C GLY A 253 21.18 4.56 33.34
N GLU A 254 20.77 4.28 32.09
CA GLU A 254 19.37 4.12 31.69
C GLU A 254 19.16 2.87 30.84
N GLN A 255 18.51 1.86 31.43
CA GLN A 255 18.29 0.55 30.79
C GLN A 255 17.52 0.65 29.47
N ASN A 256 16.62 1.62 29.34
CA ASN A 256 15.85 1.82 28.11
C ASN A 256 16.57 2.65 27.05
N SER A 257 17.77 3.14 27.36
CA SER A 257 18.59 3.94 26.45
C SER A 257 19.95 3.31 26.15
N ALA A 258 20.27 2.20 26.83
CA ALA A 258 21.45 1.38 26.59
C ALA A 258 21.60 0.97 25.10
N PRO A 259 22.82 0.64 24.64
CA PRO A 259 23.07 0.37 23.22
C PRO A 259 22.13 -0.69 22.64
N ASN A 260 21.67 -0.47 21.41
CA ASN A 260 20.73 -1.34 20.70
C ASN A 260 21.29 -1.81 19.35
N LEU A 261 21.48 -3.11 19.17
CA LEU A 261 21.96 -3.72 17.93
C LEU A 261 20.78 -3.97 16.99
N VAL A 262 20.91 -3.54 15.74
CA VAL A 262 19.98 -3.84 14.65
C VAL A 262 20.72 -4.61 13.56
N ILE A 263 20.18 -5.75 13.13
CA ILE A 263 20.71 -6.57 12.04
C ILE A 263 19.56 -6.85 11.06
N GLU A 264 19.75 -6.46 9.81
CA GLU A 264 18.92 -6.94 8.70
C GLU A 264 19.66 -8.06 7.99
N TYR A 265 18.96 -9.16 7.76
CA TYR A 265 19.53 -10.30 7.10
C TYR A 265 18.52 -10.96 6.17
N ASP A 266 19.05 -11.45 5.08
CA ASP A 266 18.39 -12.34 4.17
C ASP A 266 18.70 -13.79 4.59
N THR A 267 17.69 -14.64 4.65
CA THR A 267 17.88 -16.09 4.77
C THR A 267 18.39 -16.74 3.46
N GLY A 268 18.49 -15.97 2.38
CA GLY A 268 18.94 -16.35 1.06
C GLY A 268 17.92 -17.25 0.38
N GLY A 269 16.87 -16.68 -0.22
CA GLY A 269 15.90 -17.39 -1.05
C GLY A 269 15.23 -18.52 -0.28
N GLY A 270 14.23 -18.16 0.54
CA GLY A 270 13.51 -19.05 1.44
C GLY A 270 13.09 -20.37 0.80
N GLY A 271 13.91 -21.39 1.04
CA GLY A 271 13.46 -22.76 1.08
C GLY A 271 13.27 -23.11 2.53
N ASP A 272 12.06 -23.47 2.89
CA ASP A 272 11.68 -23.84 4.25
C ASP A 272 12.72 -24.80 4.86
N ASP A 273 13.37 -24.34 5.93
CA ASP A 273 14.26 -25.15 6.76
C ASP A 273 13.39 -25.84 7.81
N ILE A 274 12.98 -27.07 7.51
CA ILE A 274 11.96 -27.78 8.27
C ILE A 274 12.58 -28.99 8.95
N PHE A 275 12.47 -29.02 10.28
CA PHE A 275 12.84 -30.15 11.11
C PHE A 275 11.61 -30.98 11.49
N LEU A 276 11.65 -32.30 11.30
CA LEU A 276 10.57 -33.21 11.65
C LEU A 276 11.13 -34.41 12.42
N GLU A 277 10.62 -34.77 13.60
CA GLU A 277 10.99 -36.03 14.26
C GLU A 277 10.24 -37.21 13.64
N ALA A 278 10.90 -38.35 13.58
CA ALA A 278 10.41 -39.56 12.93
C ALA A 278 9.20 -40.17 13.64
N GLU A 279 9.19 -40.16 14.96
CA GLU A 279 8.11 -40.70 15.80
C GLU A 279 6.80 -39.91 15.72
N CYS A 280 6.88 -38.64 15.31
CA CYS A 280 5.72 -37.76 15.12
C CYS A 280 5.20 -37.74 13.68
N GLY A 281 5.78 -38.55 12.79
CA GLY A 281 5.18 -38.84 11.49
C GLY A 281 3.99 -39.80 11.61
N THR A 282 3.26 -40.01 10.52
CA THR A 282 2.33 -41.15 10.41
C THR A 282 3.15 -42.44 10.27
N VAL A 283 3.53 -43.01 11.41
CA VAL A 283 4.36 -44.22 11.50
C VAL A 283 3.56 -45.45 11.09
N GLY A 284 4.01 -46.16 10.05
CA GLY A 284 3.41 -47.41 9.62
C GLY A 284 3.47 -48.49 10.71
N SER A 285 2.40 -49.28 10.86
CA SER A 285 2.28 -50.29 11.94
C SER A 285 3.32 -51.40 11.93
N GLY A 286 4.18 -51.49 10.91
CA GLY A 286 5.31 -52.42 10.88
C GLY A 286 6.60 -51.88 11.51
N PHE A 287 6.62 -50.61 11.92
CA PHE A 287 7.72 -49.98 12.64
C PHE A 287 7.49 -49.98 14.15
N SER A 288 8.60 -50.01 14.90
CA SER A 288 8.61 -49.81 16.35
C SER A 288 9.16 -48.43 16.67
N ILE A 289 8.58 -47.78 17.69
CA ILE A 289 9.09 -46.55 18.28
C ILE A 289 9.79 -46.92 19.59
N TYR A 290 11.03 -46.48 19.77
CA TYR A 290 11.82 -46.73 20.98
C TYR A 290 12.17 -45.41 21.64
N SER A 291 11.85 -45.27 22.93
CA SER A 291 12.26 -44.12 23.74
C SER A 291 13.63 -44.34 24.36
N ASP A 292 14.53 -43.37 24.22
CA ASP A 292 15.88 -43.33 24.77
C ASP A 292 16.32 -41.87 24.94
N GLY A 293 17.24 -41.56 25.86
CA GLY A 293 17.71 -40.19 26.08
C GLY A 293 18.73 -39.68 25.05
N SER A 294 19.12 -40.50 24.07
CA SER A 294 20.11 -40.19 23.04
C SER A 294 19.57 -39.62 21.70
N PRO A 295 18.41 -40.03 21.16
CA PRO A 295 17.74 -39.36 20.03
C PRO A 295 17.23 -37.95 20.37
N SER A 296 16.94 -37.13 19.35
CA SER A 296 16.22 -35.88 19.57
C SER A 296 14.82 -36.19 20.07
N ASN A 297 14.28 -35.33 20.94
CA ASN A 297 12.94 -35.50 21.51
C ASN A 297 12.69 -36.84 22.26
N GLY A 298 13.74 -37.62 22.53
CA GLY A 298 13.69 -38.79 23.37
C GLY A 298 13.17 -40.08 22.72
N ALA A 299 12.94 -40.13 21.39
CA ALA A 299 12.49 -41.34 20.71
C ALA A 299 13.05 -41.48 19.28
N TYR A 300 13.04 -42.71 18.73
CA TYR A 300 13.39 -42.98 17.32
C TYR A 300 12.58 -44.15 16.76
N VAL A 301 12.57 -44.28 15.43
CA VAL A 301 11.80 -45.30 14.71
C VAL A 301 12.71 -46.33 14.03
N VAL A 302 12.33 -47.62 14.10
CA VAL A 302 13.08 -48.74 13.50
C VAL A 302 12.14 -49.76 12.85
N TRP A 303 12.61 -50.35 11.75
CA TRP A 303 12.00 -51.53 11.14
C TRP A 303 12.61 -52.82 11.72
N ASP A 304 11.96 -53.42 12.72
CA ASP A 304 12.51 -54.62 13.41
C ASP A 304 12.17 -55.94 12.71
N SER A 305 11.45 -55.91 11.59
CA SER A 305 10.96 -57.12 10.90
C SER A 305 11.96 -57.72 9.90
N GLY A 306 13.25 -57.42 10.07
CA GLY A 306 14.37 -57.88 9.23
C GLY A 306 14.44 -57.24 7.84
N ASP A 307 15.56 -57.46 7.14
CA ASP A 307 15.86 -56.85 5.84
C ASP A 307 14.79 -57.15 4.78
N GLN A 308 14.33 -56.11 4.10
CA GLN A 308 13.35 -56.17 3.03
C GLN A 308 13.78 -55.28 1.85
N TYR A 309 14.43 -55.88 0.85
CA TYR A 309 15.01 -55.13 -0.27
C TYR A 309 14.01 -54.69 -1.36
N GLY A 310 12.75 -55.14 -1.30
CA GLY A 310 11.70 -54.70 -2.22
C GLY A 310 11.09 -53.36 -1.78
N THR A 311 10.64 -52.56 -2.74
CA THR A 311 10.01 -51.26 -2.45
C THR A 311 8.73 -51.42 -1.64
N PRO A 312 8.40 -50.48 -0.73
CA PRO A 312 7.16 -50.49 0.03
C PRO A 312 5.93 -50.44 -0.88
N THR A 313 4.88 -51.16 -0.49
CA THR A 313 3.64 -51.36 -1.27
C THR A 313 2.39 -50.82 -0.58
N ASN A 314 2.44 -50.56 0.74
CA ASN A 314 1.32 -50.06 1.53
C ASN A 314 1.80 -49.24 2.75
N GLN A 315 0.88 -48.50 3.38
CA GLN A 315 1.17 -47.56 4.48
C GLN A 315 1.81 -48.19 5.72
N THR A 316 1.70 -49.50 5.93
CA THR A 316 2.33 -50.16 7.09
C THR A 316 3.85 -50.26 6.95
N GLU A 317 4.37 -50.05 5.74
CA GLU A 317 5.77 -50.28 5.36
C GLU A 317 6.57 -48.97 5.21
N TYR A 318 5.99 -47.81 5.51
CA TYR A 318 6.72 -46.53 5.55
C TYR A 318 6.18 -45.57 6.62
N ILE A 319 7.02 -44.63 7.03
CA ILE A 319 6.69 -43.46 7.83
C ILE A 319 6.34 -42.34 6.85
N ARG A 320 5.20 -41.67 7.05
CA ARG A 320 4.80 -40.53 6.21
C ARG A 320 4.85 -39.23 7.02
N PHE A 321 5.52 -38.24 6.45
CA PHE A 321 5.54 -36.87 6.94
C PHE A 321 4.66 -36.00 6.05
N SER A 322 3.85 -35.14 6.66
CA SER A 322 3.18 -34.03 5.98
C SER A 322 4.04 -32.79 6.20
N VAL A 323 4.38 -32.09 5.13
CA VAL A 323 5.26 -30.92 5.19
C VAL A 323 4.70 -29.79 4.34
N ASP A 324 4.46 -28.65 4.96
CA ASP A 324 4.07 -27.43 4.26
C ASP A 324 5.32 -26.66 3.88
N VAL A 325 5.46 -26.36 2.59
CA VAL A 325 6.56 -25.55 2.07
C VAL A 325 6.00 -24.29 1.44
N THR A 326 6.57 -23.14 1.76
CA THR A 326 6.07 -21.84 1.28
C THR A 326 6.40 -21.59 -0.19
N THR A 327 7.50 -22.19 -0.68
CA THR A 327 7.97 -21.99 -2.06
C THR A 327 8.13 -23.33 -2.80
N ALA A 328 7.54 -23.44 -3.99
CA ALA A 328 7.77 -24.60 -4.84
C ALA A 328 9.24 -24.65 -5.29
N GLY A 329 9.92 -25.80 -5.16
CA GLY A 329 11.34 -25.87 -5.47
C GLY A 329 11.98 -27.23 -5.29
N SER A 330 13.30 -27.27 -5.42
CA SER A 330 14.12 -28.49 -5.29
C SER A 330 14.80 -28.52 -3.92
N TYR A 331 14.38 -29.42 -3.05
CA TYR A 331 14.82 -29.53 -1.67
C TYR A 331 15.82 -30.68 -1.47
N LYS A 332 16.82 -30.47 -0.62
CA LYS A 332 17.66 -31.50 -0.02
C LYS A 332 16.92 -32.05 1.20
N ILE A 333 17.04 -33.35 1.43
CA ILE A 333 16.55 -34.01 2.64
C ILE A 333 17.76 -34.62 3.34
N PHE A 334 17.95 -34.28 4.60
CA PHE A 334 18.91 -34.90 5.51
C PHE A 334 18.16 -35.76 6.51
N ALA A 335 18.70 -36.94 6.79
CA ALA A 335 18.16 -37.84 7.80
C ALA A 335 19.19 -38.04 8.91
N ARG A 336 18.77 -37.80 10.15
CA ARG A 336 19.52 -38.15 11.35
C ARG A 336 19.30 -39.62 11.62
N THR A 337 20.34 -40.40 11.36
CA THR A 337 20.27 -41.86 11.41
C THR A 337 21.46 -42.44 12.14
N ILE A 338 21.32 -43.70 12.54
CA ILE A 338 22.40 -44.51 13.07
C ILE A 338 22.35 -45.88 12.40
N ALA A 339 23.49 -46.23 11.77
CA ALA A 339 23.77 -47.56 11.26
C ALA A 339 24.87 -48.19 12.13
N THR A 340 24.62 -49.38 12.66
CA THR A 340 25.57 -50.08 13.55
C THR A 340 26.43 -51.11 12.81
N HIS A 341 26.08 -51.47 11.57
CA HIS A 341 26.87 -52.28 10.65
C HIS A 341 26.39 -52.16 9.20
N THR A 342 27.15 -52.71 8.24
CA THR A 342 26.89 -52.68 6.77
C THR A 342 25.57 -53.30 6.33
N GLY A 343 24.89 -54.05 7.20
CA GLY A 343 23.59 -54.66 6.89
C GLY A 343 22.39 -53.77 7.20
N ASN A 344 22.60 -52.62 7.87
CA ASN A 344 21.54 -51.81 8.47
C ASN A 344 21.69 -50.34 8.09
N ASP A 345 22.08 -50.07 6.84
CA ASP A 345 22.59 -48.76 6.42
C ASP A 345 21.73 -48.12 5.33
N SER A 346 20.43 -48.46 5.32
CA SER A 346 19.56 -48.07 4.22
C SER A 346 18.05 -47.92 4.52
N TRP A 347 17.42 -47.14 3.65
CA TRP A 347 15.99 -46.81 3.59
C TRP A 347 15.52 -46.69 2.13
N TRP A 348 14.21 -46.76 1.91
CA TRP A 348 13.59 -46.21 0.71
C TRP A 348 13.06 -44.80 0.99
N VAL A 349 13.23 -43.84 0.08
CA VAL A 349 12.73 -42.47 0.28
C VAL A 349 11.95 -42.00 -0.94
N ARG A 350 10.82 -41.31 -0.78
CA ARG A 350 10.14 -40.62 -1.89
C ARG A 350 9.44 -39.36 -1.41
N ALA A 351 9.13 -38.47 -2.34
CA ALA A 351 8.27 -37.30 -2.13
C ALA A 351 7.03 -37.39 -3.01
N ASN A 352 5.88 -36.89 -2.52
CA ASN A 352 4.63 -36.71 -3.26
C ASN A 352 4.16 -37.94 -4.04
N GLY A 353 4.33 -39.13 -3.46
CA GLY A 353 3.98 -40.40 -4.09
C GLY A 353 4.82 -40.77 -5.32
N GLY A 354 5.95 -40.09 -5.54
CA GLY A 354 6.88 -40.33 -6.64
C GLY A 354 7.63 -41.67 -6.56
N SER A 355 8.66 -41.82 -7.41
CA SER A 355 9.49 -43.04 -7.44
C SER A 355 10.33 -43.18 -6.18
N TRP A 356 10.51 -44.41 -5.71
CA TRP A 356 11.36 -44.72 -4.55
C TRP A 356 12.85 -44.56 -4.87
N VAL A 357 13.53 -43.77 -4.06
CA VAL A 357 14.98 -43.57 -4.05
C VAL A 357 15.62 -44.58 -3.11
N LYS A 358 16.65 -45.29 -3.57
CA LYS A 358 17.39 -46.26 -2.78
C LYS A 358 18.46 -45.57 -1.94
N TYR A 359 18.07 -45.11 -0.76
CA TYR A 359 18.96 -44.44 0.17
C TYR A 359 19.78 -45.47 0.94
N ASN A 360 21.04 -45.68 0.55
CA ASN A 360 21.86 -46.81 1.01
C ASN A 360 23.34 -46.45 1.08
N GLY A 361 24.04 -46.95 2.10
CA GLY A 361 25.45 -46.61 2.37
C GLY A 361 25.61 -45.55 3.47
N ILE A 362 24.67 -45.51 4.43
CA ILE A 362 24.75 -44.66 5.61
C ILE A 362 26.01 -45.03 6.44
N THR A 363 26.74 -44.03 6.91
CA THR A 363 28.05 -44.27 7.55
C THR A 363 27.89 -45.01 8.88
N GLN A 364 28.69 -46.06 9.06
CA GLN A 364 28.68 -46.90 10.27
C GLN A 364 29.52 -46.27 11.37
N SER A 365 28.93 -45.30 12.06
CA SER A 365 29.57 -44.62 13.18
C SER A 365 29.17 -45.21 14.54
N GLY A 366 28.05 -45.96 14.60
CA GLY A 366 27.41 -46.34 15.86
C GLY A 366 26.92 -45.14 16.69
N ASN A 367 26.90 -43.94 16.10
CA ASN A 367 26.44 -42.69 16.70
C ASN A 367 25.42 -42.03 15.77
N TRP A 368 24.56 -41.17 16.32
CA TRP A 368 23.65 -40.36 15.51
C TRP A 368 24.42 -39.41 14.59
N GLY A 369 24.08 -39.41 13.31
CA GLY A 369 24.69 -38.52 12.32
C GLY A 369 23.69 -38.07 11.27
N TRP A 370 23.86 -36.83 10.80
CA TRP A 370 23.10 -36.28 9.69
C TRP A 370 23.72 -36.69 8.36
N TYR A 371 22.93 -37.34 7.52
CA TYR A 371 23.36 -37.77 6.19
C TYR A 371 22.33 -37.30 5.15
N GLN A 372 22.81 -36.66 4.08
CA GLN A 372 21.92 -36.31 2.98
C GLN A 372 21.41 -37.57 2.28
N VAL A 373 20.13 -37.58 1.91
CA VAL A 373 19.55 -38.63 1.08
C VAL A 373 20.27 -38.67 -0.27
N HIS A 374 20.75 -39.85 -0.65
CA HIS A 374 21.49 -40.12 -1.89
C HIS A 374 20.99 -41.43 -2.51
N ASP A 375 21.20 -41.62 -3.81
CA ASP A 375 20.69 -42.79 -4.54
C ASP A 375 21.79 -43.77 -4.90
N ALA A 376 21.79 -44.95 -4.27
CA ALA A 376 22.74 -46.01 -4.56
C ALA A 376 22.57 -46.62 -5.96
N ASP A 377 21.37 -46.59 -6.54
CA ASP A 377 21.17 -47.06 -7.92
C ASP A 377 21.68 -46.03 -8.96
N ASN A 378 21.92 -44.79 -8.52
CA ASN A 378 22.53 -43.71 -9.30
C ASN A 378 23.92 -43.32 -8.78
N GLY A 379 24.73 -44.31 -8.40
CA GLY A 379 26.15 -44.08 -8.08
C GLY A 379 26.41 -43.36 -6.75
N TYR A 380 25.49 -43.45 -5.79
CA TYR A 380 25.56 -42.80 -4.47
C TYR A 380 25.57 -41.26 -4.54
N ASN A 381 25.03 -40.68 -5.61
CA ASN A 381 24.91 -39.23 -5.75
C ASN A 381 23.82 -38.67 -4.82
N PRO A 382 24.03 -37.52 -4.17
CA PRO A 382 22.99 -36.82 -3.41
C PRO A 382 21.77 -36.53 -4.27
N VAL A 383 20.58 -36.70 -3.70
CA VAL A 383 19.30 -36.48 -4.38
C VAL A 383 18.64 -35.23 -3.83
N THR A 384 17.96 -34.51 -4.72
CA THR A 384 17.00 -33.47 -4.34
C THR A 384 15.59 -33.87 -4.76
N PHE A 385 14.60 -33.37 -4.03
CA PHE A 385 13.19 -33.69 -4.20
C PHE A 385 12.43 -32.42 -4.62
N ALA A 386 11.62 -32.52 -5.68
CA ALA A 386 10.75 -31.43 -6.09
C ALA A 386 9.51 -31.38 -5.18
N LEU A 387 9.35 -30.27 -4.45
CA LEU A 387 8.19 -30.00 -3.60
C LEU A 387 7.39 -28.83 -4.18
N ASN A 388 6.07 -28.91 -4.08
CA ASN A 388 5.15 -27.86 -4.53
C ASN A 388 4.89 -26.90 -3.38
N ALA A 389 4.62 -25.62 -3.64
CA ALA A 389 4.14 -24.71 -2.58
C ALA A 389 2.85 -25.27 -1.95
N GLY A 390 2.73 -25.18 -0.63
CA GLY A 390 1.70 -25.82 0.18
C GLY A 390 2.10 -27.21 0.68
N THR A 391 1.11 -28.05 0.97
CA THR A 391 1.31 -29.36 1.61
C THR A 391 1.92 -30.41 0.67
N ASN A 392 2.98 -31.07 1.13
CA ASN A 392 3.66 -32.17 0.47
C ASN A 392 3.74 -33.38 1.39
N THR A 393 4.03 -34.54 0.81
CA THR A 393 4.29 -35.78 1.57
C THR A 393 5.70 -36.28 1.34
N ILE A 394 6.40 -36.64 2.42
CA ILE A 394 7.69 -37.34 2.37
C ILE A 394 7.51 -38.70 3.02
N ASP A 395 7.93 -39.77 2.34
CA ASP A 395 7.83 -41.13 2.86
C ASP A 395 9.22 -41.73 3.07
N PHE A 396 9.50 -42.25 4.27
CA PHE A 396 10.65 -43.11 4.58
C PHE A 396 10.19 -44.56 4.75
N GLY A 397 10.54 -45.39 3.78
CA GLY A 397 10.15 -46.79 3.68
C GLY A 397 11.17 -47.76 4.21
N ARG A 398 10.66 -48.89 4.72
CA ARG A 398 11.47 -49.99 5.25
C ARG A 398 12.51 -50.47 4.23
N ARG A 399 13.73 -50.76 4.67
CA ARG A 399 14.68 -51.53 3.84
C ARG A 399 15.52 -52.44 4.71
N GLU A 400 16.13 -51.89 5.73
CA GLU A 400 16.89 -52.60 6.77
C GLU A 400 16.57 -51.96 8.13
N ASP A 401 17.09 -52.51 9.24
CA ASP A 401 16.91 -52.03 10.62
C ASP A 401 17.85 -50.87 10.99
N CYS A 402 18.10 -49.98 10.01
CA CYS A 402 18.66 -48.65 10.29
C CYS A 402 17.68 -47.90 11.21
N LYS A 403 18.19 -47.06 12.12
CA LYS A 403 17.32 -46.24 12.97
C LYS A 403 17.20 -44.83 12.43
N LEU A 404 15.99 -44.28 12.45
CA LEU A 404 15.67 -42.93 12.03
C LEU A 404 15.13 -42.14 13.22
N ASP A 405 15.75 -40.99 13.46
CA ASP A 405 15.43 -40.11 14.58
C ASP A 405 14.75 -38.85 14.06
N LYS A 406 15.41 -38.11 13.17
CA LYS A 406 14.92 -36.83 12.68
C LYS A 406 15.18 -36.63 11.20
N ILE A 407 14.39 -35.78 10.55
CA ILE A 407 14.64 -35.33 9.19
C ILE A 407 14.70 -33.80 9.13
N PHE A 408 15.56 -33.31 8.24
CA PHE A 408 15.73 -31.89 7.95
C PHE A 408 15.58 -31.66 6.45
N ILE A 409 14.69 -30.76 6.08
CA ILE A 409 14.34 -30.43 4.70
C ILE A 409 14.79 -28.99 4.46
N THR A 410 15.52 -28.74 3.38
CA THR A 410 16.07 -27.40 3.07
C THR A 410 16.33 -27.25 1.59
N GLN A 411 16.23 -26.04 1.02
CA GLN A 411 16.69 -25.80 -0.36
C GLN A 411 18.19 -25.46 -0.43
N THR A 412 18.71 -24.72 0.55
CA THR A 412 20.03 -24.10 0.48
C THR A 412 21.00 -24.64 1.54
N GLY A 413 20.50 -25.11 2.69
CA GLY A 413 21.26 -25.57 3.85
C GLY A 413 22.13 -26.81 3.65
N GLY A 414 23.07 -26.98 4.59
CA GLY A 414 23.94 -28.15 4.74
C GLY A 414 23.43 -29.14 5.79
N ALA A 415 24.23 -30.16 6.12
CA ALA A 415 23.88 -31.08 7.21
C ALA A 415 23.86 -30.31 8.55
N PRO A 416 22.79 -30.41 9.36
CA PRO A 416 22.74 -29.77 10.66
C PRO A 416 23.82 -30.28 11.63
N SER A 417 24.15 -29.47 12.64
CA SER A 417 24.99 -29.89 13.76
C SER A 417 24.14 -30.55 14.86
N GLY A 418 24.76 -31.38 15.71
CA GLY A 418 24.08 -31.99 16.86
C GLY A 418 22.79 -32.72 16.52
N SER A 419 21.70 -32.39 17.24
CA SER A 419 20.35 -32.89 17.02
C SER A 419 19.53 -32.09 16.00
N GLY A 420 20.05 -30.99 15.46
CA GLY A 420 19.27 -29.99 14.73
C GLY A 420 18.29 -29.22 15.62
N ASP A 421 17.62 -28.21 15.03
CA ASP A 421 16.64 -27.36 15.71
C ASP A 421 15.36 -28.15 16.07
N PRO A 422 14.54 -27.68 17.02
CA PRO A 422 13.30 -28.34 17.40
C PRO A 422 12.41 -28.69 16.21
N ALA A 423 11.82 -29.87 16.23
CA ALA A 423 10.95 -30.30 15.14
C ALA A 423 9.57 -29.64 15.24
N THR A 424 8.99 -29.30 14.09
CA THR A 424 7.68 -28.64 14.02
C THR A 424 6.50 -29.62 14.00
N ASN A 425 6.74 -30.92 13.75
CA ASN A 425 5.69 -31.94 13.72
C ASN A 425 5.46 -32.67 15.05
N CYS A 426 6.26 -32.38 16.07
CA CYS A 426 6.02 -32.87 17.42
C CYS A 426 5.43 -31.72 18.23
N SER A 427 4.12 -31.55 18.18
CA SER A 427 3.39 -30.68 19.09
C SER A 427 3.37 -31.32 20.48
N GLY A 428 4.43 -31.11 21.26
CA GLY A 428 4.55 -31.55 22.64
C GLY A 428 5.31 -30.51 23.47
N GLY A 429 4.66 -29.38 23.76
CA GLY A 429 5.19 -28.41 24.73
C GLY A 429 4.97 -28.86 26.18
N THR A 430 5.29 -27.99 27.13
CA THR A 430 5.09 -28.24 28.58
C THR A 430 3.60 -28.50 28.90
N ASN A 431 3.31 -29.47 29.78
CA ASN A 431 1.96 -29.71 30.28
C ASN A 431 1.61 -28.73 31.41
N TYR A 432 0.48 -28.04 31.26
CA TYR A 432 -0.05 -27.11 32.24
C TYR A 432 -1.39 -27.63 32.78
N ASN A 433 -1.40 -28.15 34.00
CA ASN A 433 -2.66 -28.43 34.70
C ASN A 433 -3.10 -27.16 35.43
N ILE A 434 -4.38 -26.79 35.30
CA ILE A 434 -4.88 -25.50 35.79
C ILE A 434 -4.70 -25.28 37.30
N ASP A 435 -4.71 -26.35 38.12
CA ASP A 435 -4.48 -26.29 39.57
C ASP A 435 -3.02 -25.95 39.92
N ALA A 436 -2.08 -26.41 39.10
CA ALA A 436 -0.64 -26.15 39.27
C ALA A 436 -0.24 -24.74 38.84
N VAL A 437 -1.00 -24.12 37.93
CA VAL A 437 -0.75 -22.77 37.39
C VAL A 437 -1.75 -21.72 37.88
N ASP A 438 -2.52 -22.03 38.91
CA ASP A 438 -3.53 -21.11 39.44
C ASP A 438 -2.93 -19.76 39.88
N GLY A 439 -3.59 -18.69 39.45
CA GLY A 439 -3.24 -17.29 39.67
C GLY A 439 -2.02 -16.79 38.89
N GLN A 440 -1.42 -17.62 38.03
CA GLN A 440 -0.19 -17.27 37.31
C GLN A 440 -0.46 -16.64 35.94
N THR A 441 0.52 -15.87 35.47
CA THR A 441 0.66 -15.49 34.06
C THR A 441 1.79 -16.30 33.47
N ILE A 442 1.48 -17.12 32.47
CA ILE A 442 2.41 -18.02 31.78
C ILE A 442 2.72 -17.45 30.40
N ASN A 443 3.99 -17.16 30.12
CA ASN A 443 4.44 -16.79 28.78
C ASN A 443 4.91 -18.04 28.05
N THR A 444 4.21 -18.45 26.99
CA THR A 444 4.57 -19.63 26.19
C THR A 444 3.96 -19.57 24.80
N CYS A 445 4.65 -20.17 23.83
CA CYS A 445 4.12 -20.42 22.49
C CYS A 445 3.90 -21.89 22.13
N SER A 446 4.04 -22.77 23.11
CA SER A 446 3.75 -24.19 22.96
C SER A 446 3.37 -24.84 24.29
N GLY A 447 2.60 -25.92 24.25
CA GLY A 447 2.18 -26.62 25.47
C GLY A 447 0.91 -27.41 25.29
N SER A 448 0.54 -28.17 26.31
CA SER A 448 -0.80 -28.75 26.42
C SER A 448 -1.40 -28.31 27.75
N PHE A 449 -2.63 -27.83 27.72
CA PHE A 449 -3.36 -27.25 28.85
C PHE A 449 -4.52 -28.14 29.26
N PHE A 450 -4.55 -28.52 30.53
CA PHE A 450 -5.48 -29.49 31.09
C PHE A 450 -6.27 -28.89 32.25
N ASP A 451 -7.38 -29.56 32.60
CA ASP A 451 -8.01 -29.39 33.90
C ASP A 451 -7.12 -29.90 35.05
N SER A 452 -7.62 -29.86 36.28
CA SER A 452 -6.88 -30.25 37.49
C SER A 452 -6.56 -31.74 37.58
N GLY A 453 -7.28 -32.60 36.84
CA GLY A 453 -7.01 -34.02 36.72
C GLY A 453 -5.85 -34.36 35.76
N GLY A 454 -5.48 -33.44 34.86
CA GLY A 454 -4.52 -33.71 33.79
C GLY A 454 -5.05 -34.72 32.74
N ALA A 455 -4.17 -35.18 31.85
CA ALA A 455 -4.55 -36.03 30.71
C ALA A 455 -5.27 -37.36 31.05
N ASP A 456 -5.04 -37.91 32.26
CA ASP A 456 -5.43 -39.27 32.60
C ASP A 456 -6.46 -39.38 33.75
N ALA A 457 -6.91 -38.26 34.32
CA ALA A 457 -7.83 -38.27 35.46
C ALA A 457 -8.91 -37.19 35.38
N ASN A 458 -9.96 -37.36 36.19
CA ASN A 458 -11.04 -36.39 36.27
C ASN A 458 -10.65 -35.17 37.12
N HIS A 459 -11.24 -34.02 36.82
CA HIS A 459 -11.17 -32.80 37.65
C HIS A 459 -11.70 -33.05 39.07
N GLN A 460 -11.42 -32.17 40.05
CA GLN A 460 -11.94 -32.32 41.42
C GLN A 460 -13.16 -31.42 41.68
N ASN A 461 -13.91 -31.71 42.74
CA ASN A 461 -15.04 -30.88 43.19
C ASN A 461 -14.57 -29.67 44.00
N ASN A 462 -15.33 -28.57 43.94
CA ASN A 462 -15.14 -27.31 44.66
C ASN A 462 -13.85 -26.56 44.27
N GLU A 463 -13.59 -26.45 42.97
CA GLU A 463 -12.45 -25.75 42.40
C GLU A 463 -12.83 -24.35 41.93
N ASP A 464 -11.91 -23.40 42.09
CA ASP A 464 -12.02 -22.02 41.62
C ASP A 464 -10.61 -21.58 41.18
N TYR A 465 -10.27 -21.83 39.93
CA TYR A 465 -8.93 -21.57 39.40
C TYR A 465 -8.94 -20.55 38.28
N THR A 466 -7.86 -19.76 38.21
CA THR A 466 -7.67 -18.76 37.15
C THR A 466 -6.25 -18.84 36.62
N VAL A 467 -6.06 -18.64 35.33
CA VAL A 467 -4.72 -18.57 34.73
C VAL A 467 -4.73 -17.66 33.52
N THR A 468 -3.65 -16.90 33.31
CA THR A 468 -3.45 -16.12 32.10
C THR A 468 -2.32 -16.74 31.29
N PHE A 469 -2.54 -16.98 30.01
CA PHE A 469 -1.47 -17.35 29.08
C PHE A 469 -1.21 -16.20 28.12
N CYS A 470 0.06 -15.85 27.93
CA CYS A 470 0.53 -14.88 26.96
C CYS A 470 1.57 -15.53 26.04
N SER A 471 1.71 -15.04 24.82
CA SER A 471 2.80 -15.46 23.94
C SER A 471 4.16 -15.02 24.49
N ASP A 472 5.19 -15.86 24.30
CA ASP A 472 6.56 -15.53 24.68
C ASP A 472 7.32 -14.79 23.57
N ASP A 473 6.76 -14.74 22.36
CA ASP A 473 7.32 -14.11 21.16
C ASP A 473 6.54 -12.86 20.70
N GLY A 474 5.46 -12.48 21.39
CA GLY A 474 4.60 -11.35 21.03
C GLY A 474 3.56 -11.64 19.95
N SER A 475 3.49 -12.88 19.45
CA SER A 475 2.48 -13.35 18.51
C SER A 475 1.10 -13.52 19.17
N ASN A 476 0.07 -13.80 18.40
CA ASN A 476 -1.25 -14.16 18.96
C ASN A 476 -1.19 -15.60 19.50
N ILE A 477 -1.59 -15.79 20.76
CA ILE A 477 -1.63 -17.11 21.38
C ILE A 477 -2.92 -17.85 21.03
N ARG A 478 -2.81 -19.14 20.68
CA ARG A 478 -3.88 -20.02 20.19
C ARG A 478 -3.98 -21.30 21.03
N PHE A 479 -5.20 -21.71 21.34
CA PHE A 479 -5.54 -22.92 22.07
C PHE A 479 -6.49 -23.78 21.22
N ASP A 480 -6.10 -25.00 20.92
CA ASP A 480 -6.93 -26.00 20.22
C ASP A 480 -7.45 -27.03 21.22
N PHE A 481 -8.72 -26.93 21.64
CA PHE A 481 -9.31 -27.90 22.58
C PHE A 481 -9.59 -29.24 21.88
N THR A 482 -8.71 -30.22 22.11
CA THR A 482 -8.77 -31.56 21.51
C THR A 482 -9.70 -32.52 22.27
N ALA A 483 -9.97 -32.24 23.55
CA ALA A 483 -10.96 -32.93 24.36
C ALA A 483 -11.71 -31.96 25.29
N PHE A 484 -13.02 -32.16 25.48
CA PHE A 484 -13.82 -31.38 26.43
C PHE A 484 -15.04 -32.15 26.92
N ASN A 485 -15.10 -32.38 28.23
CA ASN A 485 -16.18 -33.07 28.91
C ASN A 485 -16.24 -32.61 30.37
N VAL A 486 -17.14 -31.68 30.65
CA VAL A 486 -17.39 -31.04 31.95
C VAL A 486 -18.83 -31.34 32.39
N GLU A 487 -19.19 -31.27 33.67
CA GLU A 487 -20.58 -31.52 34.10
C GLU A 487 -21.58 -30.63 33.33
N ASN A 488 -22.62 -31.24 32.76
CA ASN A 488 -23.58 -30.53 31.92
C ASN A 488 -24.71 -29.90 32.75
N HIS A 489 -25.01 -28.63 32.51
CA HIS A 489 -26.20 -27.96 33.05
C HIS A 489 -26.74 -26.94 32.05
N SER A 490 -28.06 -26.71 32.03
CA SER A 490 -28.74 -25.88 31.02
C SER A 490 -28.29 -24.42 30.96
N ASN A 491 -27.55 -23.94 31.97
CA ASN A 491 -26.92 -22.62 31.98
C ASN A 491 -25.45 -22.65 32.44
N CYS A 492 -24.81 -23.84 32.46
CA CYS A 492 -23.46 -24.05 32.98
C CYS A 492 -23.28 -23.44 34.38
N GLY A 493 -24.21 -23.78 35.29
CA GLY A 493 -24.29 -23.24 36.64
C GLY A 493 -23.66 -24.12 37.72
N TYR A 494 -23.27 -25.34 37.36
CA TYR A 494 -22.49 -26.25 38.21
C TYR A 494 -21.02 -26.08 37.84
N ASP A 495 -20.49 -26.94 36.96
CA ASP A 495 -19.12 -26.81 36.46
C ASP A 495 -19.04 -26.00 35.16
N TYR A 496 -18.00 -25.18 35.00
CA TYR A 496 -17.76 -24.46 33.75
C TYR A 496 -16.33 -23.94 33.56
N LEU A 497 -15.91 -23.87 32.30
CA LEU A 497 -14.77 -23.07 31.85
C LEU A 497 -15.27 -21.74 31.26
N ARG A 498 -14.58 -20.64 31.54
CA ARG A 498 -14.83 -19.32 30.96
C ARG A 498 -13.52 -18.73 30.44
N ILE A 499 -13.57 -18.12 29.25
CA ILE A 499 -12.39 -17.61 28.54
C ILE A 499 -12.59 -16.13 28.24
N TYR A 500 -11.56 -15.33 28.42
CA TYR A 500 -11.53 -13.90 28.18
C TYR A 500 -10.36 -13.53 27.26
N ASP A 501 -10.62 -12.62 26.32
CA ASP A 501 -9.68 -12.15 25.31
C ASP A 501 -8.84 -10.97 25.85
N GLY A 502 -7.81 -11.32 26.62
CA GLY A 502 -6.93 -10.36 27.29
C GLY A 502 -6.36 -10.93 28.59
N THR A 503 -5.80 -10.06 29.43
CA THR A 503 -5.00 -10.47 30.59
C THR A 503 -5.81 -10.69 31.88
N SER A 504 -7.14 -10.51 31.86
CA SER A 504 -7.98 -10.63 33.05
C SER A 504 -9.46 -10.87 32.73
N ALA A 505 -10.25 -11.25 33.74
CA ALA A 505 -11.71 -11.41 33.64
C ALA A 505 -12.50 -10.10 33.37
N ALA A 506 -11.82 -8.95 33.33
CA ALA A 506 -12.41 -7.68 32.90
C ALA A 506 -12.38 -7.49 31.37
N ALA A 507 -11.60 -8.31 30.66
CA ALA A 507 -11.51 -8.28 29.21
C ALA A 507 -12.79 -8.84 28.54
N PRO A 508 -13.02 -8.59 27.23
CA PRO A 508 -14.14 -9.19 26.51
C PRO A 508 -14.14 -10.71 26.62
N ALA A 509 -15.29 -11.30 26.92
CA ALA A 509 -15.37 -12.74 27.13
C ALA A 509 -15.67 -13.48 25.82
N ILE A 510 -14.94 -14.56 25.54
CA ILE A 510 -15.08 -15.34 24.31
C ILE A 510 -16.20 -16.36 24.51
N GLY A 511 -17.31 -16.19 23.79
CA GLY A 511 -18.52 -17.02 23.89
C GLY A 511 -19.21 -16.94 25.26
N GLY A 512 -19.80 -18.04 25.72
CA GLY A 512 -20.48 -18.18 27.02
C GLY A 512 -19.65 -18.95 28.06
N LYS A 513 -20.31 -19.47 29.10
CA LYS A 513 -19.72 -20.51 29.96
C LYS A 513 -19.76 -21.84 29.20
N TYR A 514 -18.65 -22.58 29.21
CA TYR A 514 -18.53 -23.88 28.53
C TYR A 514 -18.68 -25.02 29.55
N CYS A 515 -19.58 -25.95 29.28
CA CYS A 515 -19.86 -27.12 30.13
C CYS A 515 -20.46 -28.26 29.29
N GLY A 516 -20.63 -29.46 29.87
CA GLY A 516 -21.00 -30.63 29.08
C GLY A 516 -19.90 -31.03 28.09
N THR A 517 -20.30 -31.46 26.90
CA THR A 517 -19.39 -31.71 25.77
C THR A 517 -19.31 -30.52 24.80
N ASN A 518 -19.80 -29.35 25.21
CA ASN A 518 -19.78 -28.14 24.39
C ASN A 518 -18.40 -27.48 24.50
N SER A 519 -17.46 -27.99 23.69
CA SER A 519 -16.06 -27.52 23.64
C SER A 519 -15.97 -26.07 23.17
N PRO A 520 -15.02 -25.28 23.69
CA PRO A 520 -14.63 -23.99 23.09
C PRO A 520 -14.08 -24.11 21.66
N GLY A 521 -13.61 -25.29 21.26
CA GLY A 521 -12.96 -25.50 19.96
C GLY A 521 -11.60 -24.80 19.88
N THR A 522 -11.26 -24.22 18.74
CA THR A 522 -10.04 -23.40 18.59
C THR A 522 -10.30 -21.98 19.05
N VAL A 523 -9.47 -21.47 19.96
CA VAL A 523 -9.54 -20.11 20.50
C VAL A 523 -8.21 -19.39 20.29
N THR A 524 -8.23 -18.22 19.67
CA THR A 524 -7.03 -17.38 19.45
C THR A 524 -7.25 -16.00 20.05
N ALA A 525 -6.26 -15.48 20.78
CA ALA A 525 -6.30 -14.13 21.32
C ALA A 525 -6.34 -13.08 20.19
N SER A 526 -7.05 -11.96 20.38
CA SER A 526 -6.96 -10.80 19.48
C SER A 526 -5.66 -10.00 19.71
N GLY A 527 -5.13 -10.05 20.93
CA GLY A 527 -3.77 -9.60 21.28
C GLY A 527 -2.83 -10.77 21.53
N SER A 528 -1.93 -10.63 22.50
CA SER A 528 -0.96 -11.67 22.86
C SER A 528 -1.40 -12.60 23.99
N CYS A 529 -2.56 -12.38 24.63
CA CYS A 529 -2.94 -13.09 25.85
C CYS A 529 -4.41 -13.54 25.92
N LEU A 530 -4.66 -14.69 26.56
CA LEU A 530 -5.97 -15.18 26.98
C LEU A 530 -6.01 -15.40 28.49
N HIS A 531 -7.17 -15.17 29.10
CA HIS A 531 -7.42 -15.43 30.52
C HIS A 531 -8.53 -16.46 30.72
N PHE A 532 -8.22 -17.51 31.47
CA PHE A 532 -9.10 -18.66 31.72
C PHE A 532 -9.58 -18.66 33.18
N VAL A 533 -10.85 -19.01 33.38
CA VAL A 533 -11.49 -19.16 34.69
C VAL A 533 -12.22 -20.50 34.72
N TRP A 534 -11.84 -21.36 35.65
CA TRP A 534 -12.46 -22.66 35.89
C TRP A 534 -13.20 -22.67 37.22
N HIS A 535 -14.39 -23.27 37.23
CA HIS A 535 -15.20 -23.46 38.42
C HIS A 535 -15.80 -24.87 38.43
N SER A 536 -15.75 -25.53 39.59
CA SER A 536 -16.49 -26.79 39.84
C SER A 536 -17.28 -26.78 41.15
N ASP A 537 -18.41 -27.47 41.15
CA ASP A 537 -19.34 -27.52 42.27
C ASP A 537 -19.04 -28.69 43.24
N GLY A 538 -19.95 -28.99 44.18
CA GLY A 538 -19.75 -30.03 45.19
C GLY A 538 -19.84 -31.49 44.70
N GLY A 539 -20.21 -31.78 43.45
CA GLY A 539 -20.48 -33.13 42.94
C GLY A 539 -20.18 -33.35 41.44
N TYR A 540 -20.13 -34.62 41.04
CA TYR A 540 -19.99 -35.08 39.64
C TYR A 540 -18.75 -34.58 38.86
N THR A 541 -17.62 -35.23 39.08
CA THR A 541 -16.41 -35.00 38.28
C THR A 541 -16.43 -35.76 36.94
N THR A 542 -15.82 -35.18 35.91
CA THR A 542 -15.70 -35.74 34.56
C THR A 542 -14.26 -35.64 34.07
N SER A 543 -13.96 -36.11 32.86
CA SER A 543 -12.60 -36.15 32.29
C SER A 543 -12.04 -34.79 31.88
N GLY A 544 -12.70 -33.69 32.26
CA GLY A 544 -12.25 -32.31 32.01
C GLY A 544 -11.93 -31.98 30.55
N TRP A 545 -10.80 -31.34 30.30
CA TRP A 545 -10.40 -30.88 28.96
C TRP A 545 -8.90 -31.04 28.70
N GLU A 546 -8.57 -31.05 27.42
CA GLU A 546 -7.21 -30.97 26.89
C GLU A 546 -7.19 -29.95 25.76
N ALA A 547 -6.21 -29.06 25.78
CA ALA A 547 -6.02 -28.05 24.74
C ALA A 547 -4.56 -27.87 24.36
N ASP A 548 -4.26 -27.89 23.07
CA ASP A 548 -2.91 -27.64 22.57
C ASP A 548 -2.66 -26.14 22.39
N ILE A 549 -1.55 -25.66 22.93
CA ILE A 549 -1.11 -24.27 22.87
C ILE A 549 -0.17 -24.10 21.68
N SER A 550 -0.40 -23.05 20.90
CA SER A 550 0.50 -22.61 19.82
C SER A 550 0.54 -21.08 19.76
N CYS A 551 1.61 -20.52 19.22
CA CYS A 551 1.61 -19.13 18.76
C CYS A 551 1.56 -19.08 17.25
N VAL A 552 0.88 -18.05 16.74
CA VAL A 552 0.78 -17.79 15.31
C VAL A 552 1.38 -16.42 15.00
N SER A 553 2.57 -16.42 14.38
CA SER A 553 3.30 -15.21 13.99
C SER A 553 2.54 -14.44 12.91
N GLY A 554 2.49 -13.11 13.04
CA GLY A 554 1.65 -12.19 12.27
C GLY A 554 1.66 -12.36 10.75
N GLY A 555 0.82 -13.26 10.25
CA GLY A 555 0.12 -13.16 8.99
C GLY A 555 -1.37 -13.02 9.32
N GLY A 556 -2.00 -11.94 8.91
CA GLY A 556 -3.39 -11.65 9.27
C GLY A 556 -4.36 -12.81 8.99
N GLY A 557 -5.15 -13.18 10.00
CA GLY A 557 -6.32 -14.07 9.94
C GLY A 557 -6.54 -14.71 11.31
N SER A 558 -7.72 -14.72 11.95
CA SER A 558 -9.09 -14.48 11.50
C SER A 558 -9.93 -14.20 12.76
N THR A 559 -10.60 -13.05 12.82
CA THR A 559 -11.72 -12.82 13.78
C THR A 559 -12.88 -13.75 13.43
N ASN A 560 -13.33 -14.59 14.36
CA ASN A 560 -14.46 -15.50 14.14
C ASN A 560 -15.79 -14.80 14.45
N TYR A 561 -16.71 -14.80 13.49
CA TYR A 561 -18.04 -14.20 13.56
C TYR A 561 -19.09 -15.30 13.44
N GLN A 562 -19.70 -15.72 14.55
CA GLN A 562 -20.87 -16.60 14.51
C GLN A 562 -22.15 -15.77 14.37
N VAL A 563 -23.02 -16.14 13.43
CA VAL A 563 -24.17 -15.31 13.01
C VAL A 563 -25.10 -14.92 14.16
N ASN A 564 -25.27 -15.78 15.17
CA ASN A 564 -26.08 -15.52 16.37
C ASN A 564 -25.44 -14.50 17.33
N LEU A 565 -24.11 -14.39 17.36
CA LEU A 565 -23.38 -13.44 18.21
C LEU A 565 -23.28 -12.06 17.58
N VAL A 566 -23.43 -11.98 16.26
CA VAL A 566 -23.31 -10.75 15.47
C VAL A 566 -24.64 -10.27 14.88
N ASP A 567 -25.76 -10.83 15.34
CA ASP A 567 -27.09 -10.47 14.84
C ASP A 567 -27.41 -8.98 14.99
N GLY A 568 -27.91 -8.40 13.90
CA GLY A 568 -28.24 -6.98 13.75
C GLY A 568 -27.05 -6.03 13.64
N GLN A 569 -25.81 -6.54 13.61
CA GLN A 569 -24.62 -5.69 13.62
C GLN A 569 -24.13 -5.35 12.20
N THR A 570 -23.44 -4.21 12.11
CA THR A 570 -22.58 -3.86 10.96
C THR A 570 -21.14 -4.00 11.40
N ILE A 571 -20.41 -4.92 10.77
CA ILE A 571 -19.02 -5.23 11.06
C ILE A 571 -18.15 -4.64 9.97
N ASN A 572 -17.21 -3.76 10.33
CA ASN A 572 -16.17 -3.30 9.42
C ASN A 572 -14.93 -4.18 9.65
N SER A 573 -14.65 -5.10 8.74
CA SER A 573 -13.50 -6.00 8.84
C SER A 573 -13.07 -6.51 7.47
N CYS A 574 -11.77 -6.52 7.22
CA CYS A 574 -11.18 -7.10 6.02
C CYS A 574 -10.56 -8.48 6.20
N THR A 575 -10.71 -9.07 7.38
CA THR A 575 -10.26 -10.42 7.70
C THR A 575 -11.26 -11.08 8.64
N GLY A 576 -11.25 -12.42 8.73
CA GLY A 576 -12.11 -13.16 9.65
C GLY A 576 -12.70 -14.43 9.04
N SER A 577 -13.51 -15.13 9.82
CA SER A 577 -14.27 -16.31 9.40
C SER A 577 -15.70 -16.17 9.90
N PHE A 578 -16.67 -16.35 9.02
CA PHE A 578 -18.09 -16.17 9.28
C PHE A 578 -18.82 -17.52 9.27
N PHE A 579 -19.53 -17.82 10.36
CA PHE A 579 -20.16 -19.11 10.63
C PHE A 579 -21.65 -18.96 10.91
N ASP A 580 -22.39 -20.05 10.77
CA ASP A 580 -23.69 -20.20 11.41
C ASP A 580 -23.59 -20.28 12.95
N SER A 581 -24.71 -20.53 13.63
CA SER A 581 -24.80 -20.53 15.09
C SER A 581 -24.12 -21.72 15.78
N GLY A 582 -23.87 -22.82 15.05
CA GLY A 582 -23.13 -23.99 15.52
C GLY A 582 -21.62 -23.75 15.57
N GLY A 583 -21.10 -22.85 14.73
CA GLY A 583 -19.66 -22.65 14.57
C GLY A 583 -19.00 -23.70 13.67
N ALA A 584 -17.67 -23.72 13.63
CA ALA A 584 -16.91 -24.59 12.72
C ALA A 584 -17.24 -26.09 12.91
N GLY A 585 -18.02 -26.64 11.98
CA GLY A 585 -18.29 -28.08 11.85
C GLY A 585 -19.34 -28.66 12.80
N ALA A 586 -20.00 -27.83 13.61
CA ALA A 586 -21.11 -28.25 14.46
C ALA A 586 -22.44 -27.81 13.85
N ASN A 587 -23.53 -28.55 14.15
CA ASN A 587 -24.82 -28.21 13.58
C ASN A 587 -25.40 -26.92 14.17
N TYR A 588 -26.00 -26.08 13.32
CA TYR A 588 -26.81 -24.94 13.75
C TYR A 588 -28.03 -25.37 14.59
N GLN A 589 -28.70 -24.44 15.26
CA GLN A 589 -29.91 -24.71 16.05
C GLN A 589 -31.19 -24.54 15.22
N ASN A 590 -32.29 -25.13 15.68
CA ASN A 590 -33.61 -24.93 15.06
C ASN A 590 -34.20 -23.56 15.47
N ASN A 591 -35.05 -23.00 14.62
CA ASN A 591 -35.82 -21.75 14.81
C ASN A 591 -34.93 -20.50 14.91
N GLU A 592 -34.10 -20.27 13.90
CA GLU A 592 -33.18 -19.14 13.83
C GLU A 592 -33.59 -18.13 12.76
N ASP A 593 -33.39 -16.86 13.07
CA ASP A 593 -33.64 -15.72 12.19
C ASP A 593 -32.62 -14.64 12.53
N TYR A 594 -31.47 -14.64 11.84
CA TYR A 594 -30.37 -13.72 12.11
C TYR A 594 -29.97 -12.94 10.85
N SER A 595 -29.48 -11.72 11.05
CA SER A 595 -28.96 -10.89 9.96
C SER A 595 -27.72 -10.13 10.36
N VAL A 596 -26.76 -9.98 9.46
CA VAL A 596 -25.52 -9.24 9.72
C VAL A 596 -25.04 -8.56 8.45
N THR A 597 -24.45 -7.39 8.59
CA THR A 597 -23.82 -6.66 7.49
C THR A 597 -22.31 -6.64 7.70
N PHE A 598 -21.54 -7.03 6.69
CA PHE A 598 -20.09 -6.89 6.69
C PHE A 598 -19.68 -5.84 5.67
N CYS A 599 -18.79 -4.94 6.07
CA CYS A 599 -18.23 -3.87 5.26
C CYS A 599 -16.69 -3.89 5.34
N SER A 600 -16.05 -3.42 4.28
CA SER A 600 -14.59 -3.22 4.23
C SER A 600 -14.16 -2.15 5.24
N ASP A 601 -13.12 -2.43 6.04
CA ASP A 601 -12.57 -1.47 7.00
C ASP A 601 -11.56 -0.47 6.38
N ASN A 602 -11.16 -0.72 5.14
CA ASN A 602 -10.14 0.02 4.39
C ASN A 602 -10.64 0.56 3.04
N SER A 603 -11.97 0.59 2.82
CA SER A 603 -12.63 1.05 1.58
C SER A 603 -12.43 0.19 0.31
N ASP A 604 -11.94 -1.04 0.47
CA ASP A 604 -11.84 -2.06 -0.59
C ASP A 604 -13.17 -2.81 -0.83
N GLN A 605 -13.17 -3.79 -1.75
CA GLN A 605 -14.27 -4.74 -1.86
C GLN A 605 -14.08 -5.87 -0.83
N ILE A 606 -15.15 -6.22 -0.12
CA ILE A 606 -15.14 -7.32 0.84
C ILE A 606 -15.53 -8.62 0.15
N ARG A 607 -14.74 -9.67 0.37
CA ARG A 607 -14.82 -10.99 -0.27
C ARG A 607 -15.00 -12.08 0.78
N PHE A 608 -15.96 -12.96 0.54
CA PHE A 608 -16.28 -14.12 1.34
C PHE A 608 -16.02 -15.39 0.51
N ASP A 609 -15.14 -16.26 0.97
CA ASP A 609 -14.90 -17.58 0.40
C ASP A 609 -15.58 -18.63 1.24
N PHE A 610 -16.70 -19.19 0.78
CA PHE A 610 -17.42 -20.25 1.50
C PHE A 610 -16.67 -21.58 1.40
N ILE A 611 -16.03 -21.97 2.49
CA ILE A 611 -15.18 -23.16 2.63
C ILE A 611 -16.03 -24.39 2.98
N MET A 612 -17.10 -24.19 3.74
CA MET A 612 -18.10 -25.22 4.07
C MET A 612 -19.51 -24.70 3.82
N PHE A 613 -20.38 -25.55 3.28
CA PHE A 613 -21.81 -25.25 3.13
C PHE A 613 -22.63 -26.55 3.04
N ASP A 614 -23.31 -26.89 4.13
CA ASP A 614 -24.25 -27.99 4.26
C ASP A 614 -25.44 -27.53 5.13
N VAL A 615 -26.49 -27.06 4.48
CA VAL A 615 -27.72 -26.54 5.08
C VAL A 615 -28.89 -27.44 4.67
N GLU A 616 -29.97 -27.55 5.46
CA GLU A 616 -31.09 -28.44 5.11
C GLU A 616 -31.58 -28.21 3.65
N ASN A 617 -31.65 -29.31 2.88
CA ASN A 617 -31.90 -29.24 1.45
C ASN A 617 -33.40 -29.17 1.13
N HIS A 618 -33.81 -28.16 0.35
CA HIS A 618 -35.14 -28.09 -0.23
C HIS A 618 -35.09 -27.52 -1.65
N SER A 619 -35.96 -28.00 -2.55
CA SER A 619 -35.95 -27.60 -3.98
C SER A 619 -36.14 -26.10 -4.25
N SER A 620 -36.60 -25.35 -3.25
CA SER A 620 -36.77 -23.90 -3.30
C SER A 620 -36.17 -23.18 -2.08
N CYS A 621 -35.33 -23.85 -1.29
CA CYS A 621 -34.77 -23.34 -0.03
C CYS A 621 -35.84 -22.71 0.88
N ALA A 622 -36.87 -23.50 1.19
CA ALA A 622 -38.05 -23.03 1.94
C ALA A 622 -38.00 -23.36 3.44
N TYR A 623 -37.13 -24.29 3.84
CA TYR A 623 -36.84 -24.62 5.22
C TYR A 623 -35.64 -23.78 5.65
N ASP A 624 -34.42 -24.31 5.62
CA ASP A 624 -33.23 -23.57 6.03
C ASP A 624 -32.52 -22.91 4.85
N TYR A 625 -31.95 -21.70 5.06
CA TYR A 625 -31.23 -21.00 3.99
C TYR A 625 -30.33 -19.84 4.47
N LEU A 626 -29.32 -19.55 3.65
CA LEU A 626 -28.56 -18.29 3.69
C LEU A 626 -28.90 -17.44 2.46
N SER A 627 -29.37 -16.21 2.67
CA SER A 627 -29.55 -15.20 1.61
C SER A 627 -28.47 -14.14 1.70
N ILE A 628 -27.86 -13.80 0.55
CA ILE A 628 -26.78 -12.83 0.47
C ILE A 628 -27.19 -11.68 -0.44
N TYR A 629 -27.05 -10.44 0.03
CA TYR A 629 -27.42 -9.22 -0.67
C TYR A 629 -26.21 -8.33 -0.89
N ASN A 630 -26.11 -7.72 -2.07
CA ASN A 630 -24.98 -6.87 -2.46
C ASN A 630 -25.19 -5.41 -2.00
N GLY A 631 -25.07 -5.18 -0.70
CA GLY A 631 -25.29 -3.89 -0.06
C GLY A 631 -25.47 -4.04 1.45
N THR A 632 -25.98 -3.02 2.12
CA THR A 632 -26.06 -2.97 3.59
C THR A 632 -27.39 -3.47 4.18
N THR A 633 -28.37 -3.82 3.35
CA THR A 633 -29.72 -4.22 3.79
C THR A 633 -30.36 -5.24 2.85
N SER A 634 -31.45 -5.88 3.28
CA SER A 634 -32.22 -6.86 2.50
C SER A 634 -33.01 -6.27 1.30
N SER A 635 -32.97 -4.95 1.08
CA SER A 635 -33.54 -4.29 -0.11
C SER A 635 -32.51 -4.12 -1.24
N ALA A 636 -31.23 -4.39 -0.97
CA ALA A 636 -30.17 -4.41 -1.98
C ALA A 636 -30.34 -5.60 -2.95
N PRO A 637 -29.68 -5.60 -4.13
CA PRO A 637 -29.76 -6.71 -5.07
C PRO A 637 -29.40 -8.05 -4.41
N LEU A 638 -30.29 -9.04 -4.48
CA LEU A 638 -30.05 -10.39 -3.97
C LEU A 638 -29.02 -11.09 -4.88
N ILE A 639 -27.89 -11.49 -4.31
CA ILE A 639 -26.88 -12.32 -4.98
C ILE A 639 -27.42 -13.75 -5.13
N GLY A 640 -28.00 -14.29 -4.05
CA GLY A 640 -28.64 -15.59 -4.11
C GLY A 640 -29.21 -16.03 -2.76
N LYS A 641 -30.01 -17.09 -2.81
CA LYS A 641 -30.58 -17.81 -1.67
C LYS A 641 -30.12 -19.27 -1.77
N TYR A 642 -29.41 -19.73 -0.75
CA TYR A 642 -28.64 -20.98 -0.79
C TYR A 642 -29.08 -21.94 0.32
N CYS A 643 -29.16 -23.22 0.00
CA CYS A 643 -29.49 -24.33 0.92
C CYS A 643 -28.99 -25.67 0.33
N GLY A 644 -29.07 -26.76 1.09
CA GLY A 644 -28.42 -28.02 0.70
C GLY A 644 -26.90 -27.89 0.71
N THR A 645 -26.25 -28.66 -0.15
CA THR A 645 -24.81 -28.53 -0.43
C THR A 645 -24.52 -27.55 -1.58
N ASN A 646 -25.48 -26.68 -1.94
CA ASN A 646 -25.32 -25.70 -3.02
C ASN A 646 -24.62 -24.45 -2.48
N SER A 647 -23.30 -24.56 -2.27
CA SER A 647 -22.47 -23.47 -1.74
C SER A 647 -22.54 -22.19 -2.60
N PRO A 648 -22.53 -21.00 -1.98
CA PRO A 648 -22.33 -19.73 -2.69
C PRO A 648 -20.95 -19.63 -3.40
N GLY A 649 -19.96 -20.41 -2.96
CA GLY A 649 -18.58 -20.31 -3.45
C GLY A 649 -17.92 -19.01 -2.99
N THR A 650 -17.25 -18.30 -3.89
CA THR A 650 -16.66 -16.98 -3.60
C THR A 650 -17.67 -15.88 -3.91
N VAL A 651 -17.94 -15.00 -2.93
CA VAL A 651 -18.82 -13.84 -3.07
C VAL A 651 -18.07 -12.56 -2.73
N THR A 652 -17.93 -11.65 -3.69
CA THR A 652 -17.28 -10.35 -3.50
C THR A 652 -18.31 -9.23 -3.62
N SER A 653 -18.28 -8.26 -2.70
CA SER A 653 -19.13 -7.09 -2.75
C SER A 653 -18.78 -6.19 -3.93
N SER A 654 -19.78 -5.54 -4.52
CA SER A 654 -19.52 -4.56 -5.58
C SER A 654 -19.10 -3.20 -5.03
N TYR A 655 -19.52 -2.86 -3.80
CA TYR A 655 -19.42 -1.52 -3.20
C TYR A 655 -18.94 -1.54 -1.74
N GLY A 656 -18.14 -2.53 -1.38
CA GLY A 656 -17.51 -2.62 -0.06
C GLY A 656 -18.35 -3.26 1.04
N CYS A 657 -19.64 -3.57 0.83
CA CYS A 657 -20.47 -4.24 1.84
C CYS A 657 -21.34 -5.39 1.29
N LEU A 658 -21.54 -6.44 2.10
CA LEU A 658 -22.52 -7.52 1.90
C LEU A 658 -23.43 -7.62 3.12
N HIS A 659 -24.70 -7.93 2.87
CA HIS A 659 -25.69 -8.19 3.92
C HIS A 659 -26.15 -9.65 3.84
N PHE A 660 -26.08 -10.35 4.97
CA PHE A 660 -26.41 -11.77 5.09
C PHE A 660 -27.67 -11.93 5.93
N VAL A 661 -28.55 -12.83 5.50
CA VAL A 661 -29.75 -13.24 6.24
C VAL A 661 -29.76 -14.76 6.35
N TRP A 662 -29.66 -15.26 7.58
CA TRP A 662 -29.68 -16.67 7.93
C TRP A 662 -31.04 -17.05 8.53
N HIS A 663 -31.62 -18.15 8.07
CA HIS A 663 -32.90 -18.67 8.54
C HIS A 663 -32.83 -20.18 8.72
N ALA A 664 -33.32 -20.69 9.86
CA ALA A 664 -33.51 -22.11 10.13
C ALA A 664 -34.89 -22.40 10.74
N ASP A 665 -35.57 -23.43 10.24
CA ASP A 665 -36.92 -23.82 10.65
C ASP A 665 -36.92 -24.70 11.91
N GLY A 666 -38.06 -25.32 12.23
CA GLY A 666 -38.24 -26.07 13.47
C GLY A 666 -37.61 -27.48 13.53
N GLY A 667 -37.00 -28.00 12.46
CA GLY A 667 -36.41 -29.34 12.49
C GLY A 667 -35.38 -29.64 11.40
N TYR A 668 -34.51 -30.63 11.69
CA TYR A 668 -33.39 -31.10 10.84
C TYR A 668 -32.26 -30.07 10.67
N THR A 669 -31.24 -30.17 11.53
CA THR A 669 -30.04 -29.35 11.43
C THR A 669 -28.87 -30.14 10.85
N THR A 670 -28.01 -29.45 10.11
CA THR A 670 -26.79 -29.96 9.47
C THR A 670 -25.59 -29.09 9.89
N PRO A 671 -24.33 -29.43 9.51
CA PRO A 671 -23.13 -28.70 9.93
C PRO A 671 -23.03 -27.22 9.52
N GLY A 672 -23.96 -26.70 8.70
CA GLY A 672 -24.11 -25.28 8.45
C GLY A 672 -23.16 -24.70 7.42
N PHE A 673 -22.60 -23.51 7.67
CA PHE A 673 -21.70 -22.84 6.73
C PHE A 673 -20.50 -22.19 7.41
N GLU A 674 -19.41 -22.08 6.65
CA GLU A 674 -18.19 -21.37 7.04
C GLU A 674 -17.67 -20.60 5.83
N ALA A 675 -17.37 -19.31 6.03
CA ALA A 675 -16.80 -18.46 5.00
C ALA A 675 -15.62 -17.63 5.51
N ALA A 676 -14.49 -17.68 4.82
CA ALA A 676 -13.35 -16.80 5.10
C ALA A 676 -13.59 -15.40 4.52
N ILE A 677 -13.33 -14.38 5.32
CA ILE A 677 -13.44 -12.96 4.98
C ILE A 677 -12.06 -12.46 4.56
N SER A 678 -12.01 -11.80 3.42
CA SER A 678 -10.86 -11.05 2.95
C SER A 678 -11.32 -9.73 2.34
N CYS A 679 -10.47 -8.71 2.30
CA CYS A 679 -10.65 -7.61 1.36
C CYS A 679 -9.74 -7.81 0.16
N VAL A 680 -10.28 -7.45 -1.00
CA VAL A 680 -9.52 -7.42 -2.24
C VAL A 680 -9.36 -5.97 -2.62
N ALA A 681 -8.10 -5.54 -2.72
CA ALA A 681 -7.72 -4.17 -3.06
C ALA A 681 -8.60 -3.70 -4.22
N GLY A 682 -9.49 -2.77 -3.93
CA GLY A 682 -10.23 -2.07 -4.96
C GLY A 682 -9.20 -1.20 -5.64
N GLY A 683 -8.73 -1.60 -6.83
CA GLY A 683 -7.89 -0.76 -7.66
C GLY A 683 -8.46 0.65 -7.64
N GLY A 684 -7.67 1.60 -7.10
CA GLY A 684 -8.13 2.96 -6.85
C GLY A 684 -8.70 3.55 -8.14
N GLY A 685 -10.02 3.74 -8.18
CA GLY A 685 -10.72 4.35 -9.31
C GLY A 685 -11.41 3.39 -10.29
N GLY A 686 -12.13 2.36 -9.82
CA GLY A 686 -13.06 1.63 -10.68
C GLY A 686 -13.83 0.58 -9.93
N GLY A 687 -15.14 0.77 -9.74
CA GLY A 687 -16.00 -0.36 -9.39
C GLY A 687 -15.79 -1.47 -10.41
N SER A 688 -15.66 -2.73 -9.98
CA SER A 688 -15.58 -3.88 -10.90
C SER A 688 -16.58 -3.70 -12.03
N CYS A 689 -16.09 -3.56 -13.27
CA CYS A 689 -16.87 -3.06 -14.40
C CYS A 689 -18.16 -3.87 -14.54
N SER A 690 -19.25 -3.30 -14.07
CA SER A 690 -20.52 -4.00 -13.98
C SER A 690 -21.29 -3.71 -15.25
N GLY A 691 -21.33 -4.69 -16.15
CA GLY A 691 -22.19 -4.65 -17.34
C GLY A 691 -21.51 -4.28 -18.66
N ILE A 692 -20.21 -3.95 -18.67
CA ILE A 692 -19.47 -3.72 -19.92
C ILE A 692 -18.92 -5.04 -20.47
N ILE A 693 -19.28 -5.38 -21.70
CA ILE A 693 -18.73 -6.55 -22.40
C ILE A 693 -17.43 -6.10 -23.07
N ASN A 694 -16.31 -6.70 -22.67
CA ASN A 694 -14.97 -6.48 -23.25
C ASN A 694 -14.39 -5.07 -22.99
N PRO A 695 -14.13 -4.71 -21.71
CA PRO A 695 -13.74 -3.35 -21.29
C PRO A 695 -12.42 -2.83 -21.90
N GLY A 696 -11.45 -3.71 -22.17
CA GLY A 696 -10.16 -3.39 -22.84
C GLY A 696 -10.07 -3.89 -24.28
N PHE A 697 -11.18 -4.18 -24.94
CA PHE A 697 -11.22 -4.62 -26.35
C PHE A 697 -10.36 -5.84 -26.75
N GLU A 698 -9.84 -6.60 -25.79
CA GLU A 698 -8.93 -7.73 -26.02
C GLU A 698 -9.54 -8.87 -26.83
N ASN A 699 -10.86 -9.03 -26.75
CA ASN A 699 -11.62 -9.99 -27.56
C ASN A 699 -12.30 -9.32 -28.78
N GLY A 700 -11.73 -8.22 -29.28
CA GLY A 700 -12.23 -7.46 -30.43
C GLY A 700 -13.41 -6.53 -30.07
N LYS A 701 -14.48 -6.52 -30.89
CA LYS A 701 -15.67 -5.68 -30.68
C LYS A 701 -16.88 -6.47 -30.17
N THR A 702 -16.66 -7.65 -29.59
CA THR A 702 -17.73 -8.54 -29.16
C THR A 702 -18.62 -7.82 -28.12
N GLY A 703 -19.93 -7.71 -28.39
CA GLY A 703 -20.89 -7.01 -27.52
C GLY A 703 -21.05 -5.51 -27.78
N TRP A 704 -20.37 -4.96 -28.79
CA TRP A 704 -20.48 -3.55 -29.19
C TRP A 704 -21.13 -3.41 -30.56
N SER A 705 -21.88 -2.32 -30.75
CA SER A 705 -22.42 -1.88 -32.03
C SER A 705 -21.58 -0.73 -32.58
N ASP A 706 -21.35 -0.68 -33.89
CA ASP A 706 -20.63 0.42 -34.52
C ASP A 706 -21.26 0.86 -35.84
N GLY A 707 -20.89 2.06 -36.28
CA GLY A 707 -21.25 2.61 -37.58
C GLY A 707 -20.12 3.49 -38.11
N GLY A 708 -19.69 3.25 -39.35
CA GLY A 708 -18.56 3.94 -39.98
C GLY A 708 -17.23 3.18 -39.85
N GLY A 709 -16.11 3.90 -39.92
CA GLY A 709 -14.76 3.34 -39.92
C GLY A 709 -14.21 3.07 -38.52
N VAL A 710 -14.63 1.98 -37.88
CA VAL A 710 -14.14 1.54 -36.57
C VAL A 710 -13.17 0.37 -36.72
N ASN A 711 -11.97 0.47 -36.15
CA ASN A 711 -10.93 -0.57 -36.22
C ASN A 711 -10.42 -0.94 -34.82
N VAL A 712 -10.12 -2.23 -34.61
CA VAL A 712 -9.31 -2.68 -33.47
C VAL A 712 -7.85 -2.47 -33.85
N ILE A 713 -7.09 -1.80 -32.99
CA ILE A 713 -5.67 -1.49 -33.20
C ILE A 713 -4.84 -2.00 -32.03
N ALA A 714 -3.55 -2.27 -32.29
CA ALA A 714 -2.61 -2.64 -31.23
C ALA A 714 -2.07 -1.38 -30.50
N GLY A 715 -1.84 -1.50 -29.19
CA GLY A 715 -1.23 -0.43 -28.37
C GLY A 715 -2.22 0.38 -27.54
N GLY A 716 -3.07 -0.33 -26.78
CA GLY A 716 -3.89 0.22 -25.69
C GLY A 716 -3.08 0.64 -24.47
N THR A 717 -3.76 1.16 -23.44
CA THR A 717 -3.16 1.57 -22.16
C THR A 717 -2.95 0.38 -21.22
N GLU A 718 -3.81 -0.63 -21.31
CA GLU A 718 -3.63 -1.95 -20.68
C GLU A 718 -3.95 -3.04 -21.72
N GLY A 719 -3.17 -4.12 -21.74
CA GLY A 719 -3.37 -5.20 -22.71
C GLY A 719 -2.85 -4.92 -24.12
N SER A 720 -3.36 -5.65 -25.12
CA SER A 720 -2.86 -5.63 -26.51
C SER A 720 -3.70 -4.76 -27.45
N ASN A 721 -4.97 -4.47 -27.15
CA ASN A 721 -5.92 -3.93 -28.13
C ASN A 721 -6.67 -2.68 -27.65
N ALA A 722 -6.93 -1.73 -28.56
CA ALA A 722 -7.79 -0.58 -28.35
C ALA A 722 -8.69 -0.34 -29.58
N ILE A 723 -9.69 0.55 -29.48
CA ILE A 723 -10.56 0.90 -30.60
C ILE A 723 -10.20 2.26 -31.19
N SER A 724 -10.13 2.33 -32.52
CA SER A 724 -9.90 3.55 -33.30
C SER A 724 -11.11 3.86 -34.20
N LEU A 725 -11.69 5.05 -34.03
CA LEU A 725 -12.74 5.64 -34.87
C LEU A 725 -12.08 6.59 -35.88
N GLN A 726 -12.25 6.36 -37.19
CA GLN A 726 -11.45 7.01 -38.23
C GLN A 726 -12.26 7.84 -39.23
N ASP A 727 -13.43 7.39 -39.68
CA ASP A 727 -14.21 8.11 -40.71
C ASP A 727 -15.05 9.26 -40.13
N ASP A 728 -15.60 10.10 -41.00
CA ASP A 728 -16.53 11.18 -40.61
C ASP A 728 -17.88 10.62 -40.17
N GLY A 729 -18.35 11.02 -38.99
CA GLY A 729 -19.61 10.52 -38.39
C GLY A 729 -19.52 9.09 -37.86
N THR A 730 -18.32 8.63 -37.48
CA THR A 730 -18.10 7.27 -36.98
C THR A 730 -18.48 7.17 -35.51
N TRP A 731 -19.08 6.05 -35.11
CA TRP A 731 -19.47 5.79 -33.73
C TRP A 731 -19.31 4.33 -33.30
N LEU A 732 -19.18 4.13 -32.00
CA LEU A 732 -19.17 2.85 -31.29
C LEU A 732 -20.11 2.98 -30.08
N SER A 733 -20.92 1.96 -29.76
CA SER A 733 -21.80 1.98 -28.59
C SER A 733 -22.10 0.60 -27.99
N GLN A 734 -22.48 0.61 -26.72
CA GLN A 734 -23.01 -0.53 -25.97
C GLN A 734 -24.09 -0.05 -25.00
N SER A 735 -25.21 -0.78 -24.92
CA SER A 735 -26.33 -0.46 -24.02
C SER A 735 -26.36 -1.40 -22.81
N ILE A 736 -26.50 -0.83 -21.62
CA ILE A 736 -26.35 -1.51 -20.34
C ILE A 736 -27.58 -1.23 -19.47
N PRO A 737 -28.19 -2.25 -18.83
CA PRO A 737 -29.30 -2.04 -17.90
C PRO A 737 -28.88 -1.24 -16.66
N VAL A 738 -29.72 -0.32 -16.21
CA VAL A 738 -29.46 0.56 -15.06
C VAL A 738 -30.70 0.74 -14.18
N SER A 739 -30.48 1.03 -12.91
CA SER A 739 -31.49 1.49 -11.96
C SER A 739 -31.69 3.01 -12.06
N GLY A 740 -32.92 3.47 -12.30
CA GLY A 740 -33.25 4.89 -12.29
C GLY A 740 -33.06 5.54 -10.92
N GLY A 741 -32.56 6.77 -10.89
CA GLY A 741 -32.25 7.51 -9.66
C GLY A 741 -30.90 7.16 -9.03
N GLN A 742 -30.15 6.19 -9.56
CA GLN A 742 -28.82 5.81 -9.08
C GLN A 742 -27.73 6.66 -9.75
N THR A 743 -26.69 7.05 -9.02
CA THR A 743 -25.49 7.70 -9.60
C THR A 743 -24.55 6.67 -10.24
N TYR A 744 -24.07 6.96 -11.45
CA TYR A 744 -23.14 6.12 -12.21
C TYR A 744 -21.86 6.87 -12.58
N TYR A 745 -20.77 6.10 -12.62
CA TYR A 745 -19.42 6.49 -12.96
C TYR A 745 -18.99 5.69 -14.19
N LEU A 746 -18.64 6.38 -15.28
CA LEU A 746 -18.03 5.77 -16.46
C LEU A 746 -16.57 6.22 -16.55
N THR A 747 -15.63 5.30 -16.35
CA THR A 747 -14.20 5.53 -16.59
C THR A 747 -13.78 4.95 -17.94
N PHE A 748 -12.79 5.58 -18.57
CA PHE A 748 -12.24 5.15 -19.86
C PHE A 748 -10.92 5.87 -20.15
N ASP A 749 -10.08 5.28 -20.99
CA ASP A 749 -8.88 5.90 -21.53
C ASP A 749 -9.12 6.35 -22.97
N ALA A 750 -8.79 7.60 -23.32
CA ALA A 750 -8.99 8.08 -24.68
C ALA A 750 -7.92 9.06 -25.15
N LYS A 751 -7.76 9.15 -26.47
CA LYS A 751 -6.96 10.17 -27.16
C LYS A 751 -7.53 10.54 -28.51
N ALA A 752 -7.30 11.78 -28.92
CA ALA A 752 -7.60 12.33 -30.23
C ALA A 752 -6.31 12.53 -31.04
N VAL A 753 -6.22 11.90 -32.23
CA VAL A 753 -5.08 12.05 -33.15
C VAL A 753 -5.40 13.14 -34.17
N ASP A 754 -4.48 14.11 -34.32
CA ASP A 754 -4.55 15.22 -35.27
C ASP A 754 -5.84 16.09 -35.17
N ASN A 755 -6.42 16.15 -33.97
CA ASN A 755 -7.60 16.95 -33.56
C ASN A 755 -8.76 16.86 -34.55
N PRO A 756 -9.65 15.85 -34.42
CA PRO A 756 -10.91 15.73 -35.16
C PRO A 756 -11.74 17.02 -35.14
N ASN A 757 -12.69 17.16 -36.07
CA ASN A 757 -13.63 18.29 -36.00
C ASN A 757 -14.47 18.20 -34.73
N TRP A 758 -14.81 16.97 -34.34
CA TRP A 758 -15.47 16.63 -33.09
C TRP A 758 -15.07 15.21 -32.67
N ALA A 759 -14.83 14.99 -31.38
CA ALA A 759 -14.53 13.68 -30.81
C ALA A 759 -15.03 13.64 -29.35
N GLU A 760 -15.79 12.62 -28.99
CA GLU A 760 -16.41 12.51 -27.68
C GLU A 760 -16.63 11.07 -27.24
N VAL A 761 -16.76 10.89 -25.93
CA VAL A 761 -17.34 9.72 -25.28
C VAL A 761 -18.66 10.13 -24.63
N TYR A 762 -19.69 9.30 -24.72
CA TYR A 762 -21.04 9.65 -24.27
C TYR A 762 -21.69 8.59 -23.40
N MET A 763 -22.68 9.01 -22.61
CA MET A 763 -23.68 8.20 -21.91
C MET A 763 -25.06 8.72 -22.31
N VAL A 764 -25.94 7.86 -22.82
CA VAL A 764 -27.32 8.22 -23.20
C VAL A 764 -28.29 7.38 -22.37
N TRP A 765 -29.02 8.03 -21.47
CA TRP A 765 -30.05 7.42 -20.66
C TRP A 765 -31.31 7.18 -21.47
N GLN A 766 -31.85 5.97 -21.39
CA GLN A 766 -33.01 5.55 -22.15
C GLN A 766 -34.07 4.94 -21.24
N ASP A 767 -35.34 5.18 -21.57
CA ASP A 767 -36.46 4.55 -20.87
C ASP A 767 -36.62 3.07 -21.27
N ALA A 768 -37.54 2.37 -20.62
CA ALA A 768 -37.83 0.96 -20.93
C ALA A 768 -38.35 0.72 -22.37
N SER A 769 -38.72 1.78 -23.10
CA SER A 769 -39.15 1.74 -24.49
C SER A 769 -38.06 2.15 -25.48
N TRP A 770 -36.80 2.29 -25.02
CA TRP A 770 -35.64 2.73 -25.82
C TRP A 770 -35.74 4.17 -26.34
N ASN A 771 -36.53 5.03 -25.72
CA ASN A 771 -36.49 6.46 -26.03
C ASN A 771 -35.37 7.13 -25.23
N ASP A 772 -34.56 7.95 -25.91
CA ASP A 772 -33.56 8.78 -25.25
C ASP A 772 -34.24 9.79 -24.32
N ILE A 773 -33.84 9.79 -23.06
CA ILE A 773 -34.31 10.72 -22.02
C ILE A 773 -33.34 11.89 -21.90
N ARG A 774 -32.05 11.58 -21.78
CA ARG A 774 -30.96 12.53 -21.51
C ARG A 774 -29.62 11.94 -21.96
N SER A 775 -28.66 12.82 -22.28
CA SER A 775 -27.26 12.43 -22.47
C SER A 775 -26.25 13.23 -21.64
N ALA A 776 -25.16 12.56 -21.29
CA ALA A 776 -23.91 13.09 -20.75
C ALA A 776 -22.79 12.85 -21.78
N ILE A 777 -21.90 13.82 -21.96
CA ILE A 777 -20.87 13.80 -23.01
C ILE A 777 -19.56 14.35 -22.45
N GLN A 778 -18.47 13.63 -22.70
CA GLN A 778 -17.09 14.03 -22.44
C GLN A 778 -16.33 14.23 -23.76
N PRO A 779 -16.07 15.49 -24.18
CA PRO A 779 -15.22 15.78 -25.33
C PRO A 779 -13.76 15.34 -25.13
N ILE A 780 -13.11 14.89 -26.21
CA ILE A 780 -11.71 14.40 -26.19
C ILE A 780 -10.85 15.26 -27.13
N TYR A 781 -9.82 15.89 -26.57
CA TYR A 781 -8.91 16.80 -27.28
C TYR A 781 -7.42 16.47 -27.13
N ASN A 782 -7.06 15.49 -26.30
CA ASN A 782 -5.67 15.21 -25.95
C ASN A 782 -5.00 14.25 -26.94
N SER A 783 -3.75 14.52 -27.29
CA SER A 783 -3.01 13.72 -28.29
C SER A 783 -2.39 12.42 -27.74
N GLY A 784 -2.15 12.38 -26.43
CA GLY A 784 -1.78 11.17 -25.68
C GLY A 784 -3.00 10.53 -25.02
N PHE A 785 -2.87 9.26 -24.61
CA PHE A 785 -3.90 8.61 -23.80
C PHE A 785 -3.98 9.27 -22.43
N GLU A 786 -5.20 9.56 -22.02
CA GLU A 786 -5.54 10.08 -20.70
C GLU A 786 -6.77 9.34 -20.19
N SER A 787 -6.83 9.16 -18.87
CA SER A 787 -7.95 8.53 -18.17
C SER A 787 -9.00 9.58 -17.80
N PHE A 788 -10.26 9.29 -18.14
CA PHE A 788 -11.39 10.15 -17.88
C PHE A 788 -12.38 9.49 -16.94
N THR A 789 -13.20 10.30 -16.26
CA THR A 789 -14.33 9.84 -15.45
C THR A 789 -15.54 10.73 -15.68
N MET A 790 -16.57 10.17 -16.30
CA MET A 790 -17.91 10.76 -16.40
C MET A 790 -18.74 10.34 -15.21
N ILE A 791 -19.47 11.28 -14.62
CA ILE A 791 -20.36 11.03 -13.49
C ILE A 791 -21.72 11.60 -13.85
N ASP A 792 -22.76 10.77 -13.81
CA ASP A 792 -24.13 11.23 -14.03
C ASP A 792 -25.13 10.36 -13.25
N LYS A 793 -26.19 10.99 -12.74
CA LYS A 793 -27.26 10.31 -12.02
C LYS A 793 -28.28 9.82 -13.04
N ALA A 794 -28.66 8.55 -13.02
CA ALA A 794 -29.69 8.05 -13.91
C ALA A 794 -31.03 8.76 -13.64
N PRO A 795 -31.75 9.26 -14.66
CA PRO A 795 -33.12 9.73 -14.48
C PRO A 795 -33.98 8.68 -13.78
N SER A 796 -34.96 9.10 -12.97
CA SER A 796 -35.80 8.18 -12.21
C SER A 796 -36.56 7.15 -13.07
N ASN A 797 -36.82 7.48 -14.34
CA ASN A 797 -37.45 6.62 -15.33
C ASN A 797 -36.47 5.92 -16.29
N ALA A 798 -35.15 6.05 -16.08
CA ALA A 798 -34.16 5.38 -16.91
C ALA A 798 -34.13 3.87 -16.61
N ALA A 799 -34.05 3.07 -17.68
CA ALA A 799 -33.93 1.61 -17.63
C ALA A 799 -32.63 1.13 -18.27
N TYR A 800 -32.06 1.91 -19.20
CA TYR A 800 -30.80 1.61 -19.87
C TYR A 800 -29.91 2.85 -19.94
N VAL A 801 -28.60 2.62 -20.04
CA VAL A 801 -27.62 3.61 -20.48
C VAL A 801 -26.88 3.08 -21.70
N THR A 802 -26.82 3.87 -22.76
CA THR A 802 -25.98 3.58 -23.93
C THR A 802 -24.68 4.38 -23.81
N ILE A 803 -23.56 3.68 -23.67
CA ILE A 803 -22.23 4.27 -23.58
C ILE A 803 -21.48 4.07 -24.89
N GLY A 804 -20.55 4.97 -25.24
CA GLY A 804 -19.85 4.86 -26.52
C GLY A 804 -18.97 6.04 -26.87
N GLY A 805 -18.43 6.01 -28.09
CA GLY A 805 -17.63 7.09 -28.66
C GLY A 805 -18.19 7.58 -30.01
N TYR A 806 -18.02 8.87 -30.31
CA TYR A 806 -18.44 9.50 -31.57
C TYR A 806 -17.33 10.42 -32.11
N LYS A 807 -17.15 10.45 -33.44
CA LYS A 807 -16.10 11.25 -34.10
C LYS A 807 -16.51 11.80 -35.47
N GLU A 808 -16.27 13.10 -35.69
CA GLU A 808 -16.43 13.83 -36.96
C GLU A 808 -15.11 14.37 -37.51
N GLY A 809 -15.02 14.47 -38.83
CA GLY A 809 -13.89 15.01 -39.57
C GLY A 809 -13.14 13.99 -40.42
N TYR A 810 -12.11 14.45 -41.13
CA TYR A 810 -11.35 13.65 -42.11
C TYR A 810 -10.77 12.34 -41.56
N VAL A 811 -10.61 11.36 -42.45
CA VAL A 811 -10.13 9.99 -42.17
C VAL A 811 -8.76 9.89 -41.49
N THR A 812 -7.93 10.93 -41.61
CA THR A 812 -6.60 10.97 -41.01
C THR A 812 -6.63 11.37 -39.53
N LYS A 813 -7.78 11.82 -39.01
CA LYS A 813 -7.96 12.28 -37.64
C LYS A 813 -8.78 11.24 -36.90
N THR A 814 -8.30 10.69 -35.80
CA THR A 814 -8.94 9.52 -35.17
C THR A 814 -9.23 9.76 -33.70
N LEU A 815 -10.32 9.18 -33.20
CA LEU A 815 -10.56 9.02 -31.76
C LEU A 815 -10.15 7.58 -31.39
N VAL A 816 -9.25 7.43 -30.43
CA VAL A 816 -8.85 6.12 -29.91
C VAL A 816 -9.33 6.00 -28.47
N ILE A 817 -9.97 4.89 -28.12
CA ILE A 817 -10.58 4.65 -26.81
C ILE A 817 -10.23 3.24 -26.33
N ASP A 818 -10.02 3.11 -25.02
CA ASP A 818 -9.69 1.88 -24.33
C ASP A 818 -10.25 1.88 -22.89
N ASN A 819 -10.19 0.73 -22.21
CA ASN A 819 -10.47 0.57 -20.77
C ASN A 819 -11.82 1.14 -20.27
N PHE A 820 -12.91 0.90 -21.00
CA PHE A 820 -14.25 1.32 -20.55
C PHE A 820 -14.69 0.57 -19.28
N CYS A 821 -15.10 1.31 -18.25
CA CYS A 821 -15.66 0.75 -17.02
C CYS A 821 -16.87 1.56 -16.53
N LEU A 822 -18.06 0.94 -16.44
CA LEU A 822 -19.26 1.56 -15.85
C LEU A 822 -19.51 0.94 -14.48
N ALA A 823 -19.71 1.79 -13.47
CA ALA A 823 -20.04 1.38 -12.11
C ALA A 823 -21.12 2.29 -11.52
N ALA A 824 -22.09 1.73 -10.79
CA ALA A 824 -22.91 2.54 -9.90
C ALA A 824 -22.07 3.00 -8.70
N GLY A 825 -22.31 4.19 -8.17
CA GLY A 825 -21.63 4.69 -6.97
C GLY A 825 -22.53 5.59 -6.14
N PRO A 826 -22.11 6.00 -4.95
CA PRO A 826 -22.95 6.73 -4.02
C PRO A 826 -23.47 8.04 -4.63
N ASP A 827 -24.65 8.46 -4.19
CA ASP A 827 -25.15 9.80 -4.51
C ASP A 827 -24.17 10.85 -3.95
N LEU A 828 -23.77 11.78 -4.81
CA LEU A 828 -22.91 12.89 -4.42
C LEU A 828 -23.74 13.89 -3.59
N GLY A 829 -23.67 13.76 -2.27
CA GLY A 829 -24.22 14.73 -1.32
C GLY A 829 -23.47 16.07 -1.43
N GLY A 830 -24.23 17.17 -1.49
CA GLY A 830 -23.70 18.52 -1.56
C GLY A 830 -23.29 19.11 -0.20
N ASN A 831 -22.34 20.04 -0.28
CA ASN A 831 -21.99 21.13 0.65
C ASN A 831 -20.85 20.87 1.65
N ASN A 832 -19.62 20.91 1.13
CA ASN A 832 -18.50 21.58 1.77
C ASN A 832 -17.50 21.98 0.66
N TYR A 833 -17.65 23.18 0.11
CA TYR A 833 -16.86 23.60 -1.05
C TYR A 833 -15.51 24.18 -0.61
N ASP A 834 -14.43 23.50 -0.98
CA ASP A 834 -13.07 24.00 -0.79
C ASP A 834 -12.77 25.14 -1.78
N LEU A 835 -12.70 26.35 -1.26
CA LEU A 835 -12.47 27.58 -2.03
C LEU A 835 -11.02 27.77 -2.48
N SER A 836 -10.09 26.88 -2.12
CA SER A 836 -8.67 27.10 -2.37
C SER A 836 -8.19 26.36 -3.61
N CYS A 837 -7.52 27.04 -4.55
CA CYS A 837 -6.87 26.40 -5.71
C CYS A 837 -5.54 25.68 -5.33
N GLY A 838 -5.32 25.50 -4.03
CA GLY A 838 -4.16 24.83 -3.45
C GLY A 838 -2.86 25.63 -3.39
N CYS A 839 -2.86 26.90 -3.81
CA CYS A 839 -1.69 27.78 -3.79
C CYS A 839 -2.02 29.12 -3.11
N GLU A 840 -1.07 29.69 -2.36
CA GLU A 840 -1.24 30.95 -1.62
C GLU A 840 -1.11 32.22 -2.50
N ASP A 841 -0.55 32.11 -3.71
CA ASP A 841 -0.35 33.24 -4.65
C ASP A 841 -1.35 33.16 -5.82
N ASN A 842 -2.58 33.63 -5.58
CA ASN A 842 -3.57 33.79 -6.63
C ASN A 842 -3.16 34.98 -7.52
N MET A 843 -2.76 34.68 -8.75
CA MET A 843 -2.32 35.68 -9.72
C MET A 843 -3.50 36.44 -10.33
N LEU A 844 -4.73 35.93 -10.19
CA LEU A 844 -5.92 36.73 -10.43
C LEU A 844 -6.24 37.51 -9.15
N PRO A 845 -6.09 38.85 -9.16
CA PRO A 845 -6.47 39.65 -8.01
C PRO A 845 -7.98 39.48 -7.78
N ASN A 846 -8.34 39.02 -6.59
CA ASN A 846 -9.65 38.53 -6.18
C ASN A 846 -10.07 37.19 -6.82
N PRO A 847 -10.17 36.10 -6.03
CA PRO A 847 -10.87 34.90 -6.49
C PRO A 847 -12.33 35.31 -6.76
N GLY A 848 -12.85 35.00 -7.94
CA GLY A 848 -14.29 35.13 -8.17
C GLY A 848 -14.85 36.55 -8.39
N VAL A 849 -16.15 36.54 -8.61
CA VAL A 849 -16.99 37.56 -9.23
C VAL A 849 -17.40 38.62 -8.18
N GLU A 850 -16.47 39.07 -7.34
CA GLU A 850 -16.77 39.50 -5.96
C GLU A 850 -16.72 41.02 -5.66
N ILE A 851 -16.39 41.92 -6.59
CA ILE A 851 -16.17 43.35 -6.22
C ILE A 851 -17.31 44.28 -6.61
N HIS A 852 -18.04 44.76 -5.59
CA HIS A 852 -18.82 46.01 -5.58
C HIS A 852 -18.03 47.20 -4.97
N ASP A 853 -16.70 47.25 -5.12
CA ASP A 853 -15.87 48.40 -4.75
C ASP A 853 -15.34 49.16 -6.00
N PRO A 854 -15.96 50.30 -6.36
CA PRO A 854 -15.49 51.16 -7.46
C PRO A 854 -14.11 51.77 -7.23
N SER A 855 -13.53 51.66 -6.03
CA SER A 855 -12.24 52.26 -5.67
C SER A 855 -11.03 51.33 -5.82
N LEU A 856 -11.27 50.01 -5.96
CA LEU A 856 -10.24 49.00 -6.21
C LEU A 856 -10.16 48.56 -7.68
N ALA A 857 -11.05 49.06 -8.53
CA ALA A 857 -10.98 48.86 -9.97
C ALA A 857 -9.95 49.79 -10.62
N PHE A 858 -9.05 49.23 -11.44
CA PHE A 858 -8.09 49.96 -12.25
C PHE A 858 -8.73 51.17 -12.94
N ASN A 859 -8.14 52.34 -12.75
CA ASN A 859 -8.57 53.62 -13.33
C ASN A 859 -8.56 53.58 -14.88
N TYR A 860 -9.72 53.45 -15.52
CA TYR A 860 -9.97 54.05 -16.84
C TYR A 860 -11.46 54.36 -17.08
N ASN A 861 -11.71 55.41 -17.85
CA ASN A 861 -13.01 56.08 -17.98
C ASN A 861 -13.66 55.82 -19.37
N ILE A 862 -15.01 55.83 -19.42
CA ILE A 862 -15.96 56.13 -20.55
C ILE A 862 -16.89 54.99 -21.06
N GLY A 863 -18.22 55.17 -20.89
CA GLY A 863 -19.23 55.07 -21.99
C GLY A 863 -20.52 54.19 -21.78
N PRO A 864 -21.77 54.69 -22.02
CA PRO A 864 -23.05 54.28 -21.35
C PRO A 864 -23.87 53.09 -21.92
N ASN A 865 -24.30 52.18 -21.02
CA ASN A 865 -25.40 51.16 -21.05
C ASN A 865 -25.35 49.92 -21.99
N PRO A 866 -25.98 48.77 -21.63
CA PRO A 866 -26.16 48.13 -20.30
C PRO A 866 -25.92 46.58 -20.24
N VAL A 867 -25.73 46.01 -19.04
CA VAL A 867 -26.09 44.62 -18.65
C VAL A 867 -26.96 44.73 -17.39
N GLU A 868 -28.03 43.94 -17.29
CA GLU A 868 -29.10 44.06 -16.29
C GLU A 868 -28.80 43.23 -15.03
N ARG A 869 -28.94 43.83 -13.84
CA ARG A 869 -28.81 43.18 -12.53
C ARG A 869 -30.12 42.46 -12.18
N LEU A 870 -30.06 41.19 -11.81
CA LEU A 870 -31.18 40.46 -11.21
C LEU A 870 -31.15 40.65 -9.70
N GLY A 871 -32.09 41.44 -9.17
CA GLY A 871 -32.30 41.60 -7.73
C GLY A 871 -33.78 41.81 -7.43
N TYR A 872 -34.33 41.00 -6.53
CA TYR A 872 -35.74 40.97 -6.16
C TYR A 872 -36.13 42.19 -5.30
N SER A 873 -36.13 43.39 -5.86
CA SER A 873 -37.06 44.45 -5.44
C SER A 873 -37.20 45.52 -6.52
N ALA A 874 -38.45 45.86 -6.80
CA ALA A 874 -38.82 46.88 -7.76
C ALA A 874 -38.17 48.22 -7.40
N ASN A 875 -37.13 48.62 -8.14
CA ASN A 875 -36.79 50.01 -8.45
C ASN A 875 -35.74 50.07 -9.57
N ASN A 876 -36.24 50.17 -10.80
CA ASN A 876 -35.52 50.60 -12.00
C ASN A 876 -34.72 51.87 -11.71
N ASN A 877 -33.40 51.79 -11.61
CA ASN A 877 -32.51 52.91 -11.92
C ASN A 877 -31.21 52.37 -12.51
N ALA A 878 -30.88 52.91 -13.68
CA ALA A 878 -29.80 52.50 -14.56
C ALA A 878 -28.45 52.37 -13.82
N LEU A 879 -27.86 51.16 -13.91
CA LEU A 879 -26.51 50.90 -13.44
C LEU A 879 -25.47 51.41 -14.46
N PRO A 880 -24.33 51.96 -14.01
CA PRO A 880 -23.27 52.44 -14.88
C PRO A 880 -22.60 51.28 -15.65
N PRO A 881 -22.12 51.56 -16.88
CA PRO A 881 -21.48 50.59 -17.76
C PRO A 881 -20.13 50.14 -17.21
N TRP A 882 -19.91 48.84 -17.12
CA TRP A 882 -18.56 48.30 -17.05
C TRP A 882 -17.93 48.27 -18.46
N THR A 883 -16.71 48.80 -18.59
CA THR A 883 -15.75 48.58 -19.69
C THR A 883 -14.63 47.68 -19.11
N THR A 884 -14.10 46.62 -19.72
CA THR A 884 -14.06 46.09 -21.09
C THR A 884 -14.07 44.55 -21.07
N GLY A 885 -14.41 43.89 -22.19
CA GLY A 885 -14.08 42.46 -22.43
C GLY A 885 -15.24 41.53 -22.79
N LEU A 886 -16.48 41.81 -22.45
CA LEU A 886 -17.58 40.84 -22.62
C LEU A 886 -18.23 40.88 -24.01
N SER A 887 -18.55 39.72 -24.58
CA SER A 887 -19.39 39.64 -25.78
C SER A 887 -20.32 38.42 -25.81
N SER A 888 -21.36 38.43 -24.98
CA SER A 888 -22.64 37.83 -25.35
C SER A 888 -23.79 38.67 -24.77
N PRO A 889 -24.84 39.01 -25.54
CA PRO A 889 -26.05 39.66 -25.01
C PRO A 889 -26.86 38.75 -24.07
N TYR A 890 -26.43 37.50 -23.89
CA TYR A 890 -27.12 36.49 -23.09
C TYR A 890 -26.33 36.11 -21.82
N MET A 891 -25.21 36.76 -21.50
CA MET A 891 -24.54 36.52 -20.22
C MET A 891 -25.29 37.21 -19.08
N PHE A 892 -25.50 36.50 -17.97
CA PHE A 892 -26.11 37.05 -16.77
C PHE A 892 -25.13 37.00 -15.60
N TYR A 893 -25.11 38.08 -14.83
CA TYR A 893 -24.46 38.16 -13.53
C TYR A 893 -25.55 38.03 -12.47
N VAL A 894 -25.38 37.11 -11.54
CA VAL A 894 -26.36 36.85 -10.47
C VAL A 894 -25.82 37.41 -9.16
N ASP A 895 -26.66 38.19 -8.49
CA ASP A 895 -26.46 38.67 -7.12
C ASP A 895 -27.25 37.75 -6.19
N ASP A 896 -26.52 36.95 -5.42
CA ASP A 896 -27.09 35.97 -4.51
C ASP A 896 -26.76 36.24 -3.04
N THR A 897 -26.41 37.49 -2.69
CA THR A 897 -26.15 37.95 -1.31
C THR A 897 -27.25 37.64 -0.27
N GLY A 898 -28.42 37.15 -0.71
CA GLY A 898 -29.50 36.63 0.13
C GLY A 898 -29.48 35.11 0.35
N ASN A 899 -28.46 34.38 -0.14
CA ASN A 899 -28.34 32.92 -0.14
C ASN A 899 -29.57 32.20 -0.70
N THR A 900 -30.07 32.65 -1.85
CA THR A 900 -31.25 32.08 -2.51
C THR A 900 -30.93 30.94 -3.46
N VAL A 901 -29.69 30.87 -3.94
CA VAL A 901 -29.08 29.74 -4.63
C VAL A 901 -27.96 29.22 -3.74
N ASN A 902 -27.63 27.93 -3.85
CA ASN A 902 -26.53 27.33 -3.12
C ASN A 902 -25.23 27.47 -3.94
N ASN A 903 -24.65 28.65 -4.06
CA ASN A 903 -23.32 28.82 -4.67
C ASN A 903 -22.18 28.63 -3.64
N PRO A 904 -20.96 28.25 -4.08
CA PRO A 904 -19.83 27.97 -3.19
C PRO A 904 -19.38 29.14 -2.31
N GLU A 905 -19.44 30.38 -2.82
CA GLU A 905 -18.92 31.59 -2.15
C GLU A 905 -20.02 32.49 -1.54
N GLY A 906 -21.29 32.30 -1.90
CA GLY A 906 -22.45 32.94 -1.25
C GLY A 906 -22.95 34.25 -1.89
N ASP A 907 -22.11 35.00 -2.61
CA ASP A 907 -22.46 36.39 -2.97
C ASP A 907 -22.76 36.62 -4.47
N TYR A 908 -21.92 36.12 -5.39
CA TYR A 908 -22.09 36.39 -6.83
C TYR A 908 -21.60 35.27 -7.77
N PHE A 909 -22.20 35.11 -8.96
CA PHE A 909 -21.70 34.18 -10.01
C PHE A 909 -22.13 34.56 -11.44
N VAL A 910 -21.52 33.94 -12.47
CA VAL A 910 -21.81 34.19 -13.90
C VAL A 910 -22.55 33.02 -14.55
N ILE A 911 -23.47 33.33 -15.48
CA ILE A 911 -24.19 32.35 -16.29
C ILE A 911 -23.84 32.50 -17.78
N LEU A 912 -23.56 31.35 -18.42
CA LEU A 912 -23.51 31.14 -19.87
C LEU A 912 -24.74 30.31 -20.30
N PRO A 913 -25.83 30.91 -20.79
CA PRO A 913 -27.13 30.22 -20.91
C PRO A 913 -27.24 29.26 -22.10
N GLY A 914 -26.32 29.28 -23.07
CA GLY A 914 -26.36 28.33 -24.17
C GLY A 914 -25.09 28.28 -25.05
N ASN A 915 -25.20 27.51 -26.14
CA ASN A 915 -24.09 27.22 -27.03
C ASN A 915 -23.53 28.48 -27.69
N GLY A 916 -22.21 28.65 -27.59
CA GLY A 916 -21.46 29.75 -28.19
C GLY A 916 -21.44 31.01 -27.33
N ASP A 917 -22.12 31.00 -26.17
CA ASP A 917 -21.96 32.04 -25.16
C ASP A 917 -20.61 31.88 -24.48
N CYS A 918 -19.89 32.98 -24.38
CA CYS A 918 -18.54 33.00 -23.83
C CYS A 918 -18.36 34.09 -22.78
N TRP A 919 -17.58 33.77 -21.75
CA TRP A 919 -16.96 34.74 -20.87
C TRP A 919 -15.51 34.95 -21.29
N LEU A 920 -15.18 36.18 -21.71
CA LEU A 920 -13.83 36.59 -22.04
C LEU A 920 -13.23 37.30 -20.82
N SER A 921 -12.07 36.83 -20.38
CA SER A 921 -11.27 37.52 -19.37
C SER A 921 -10.80 38.87 -19.92
N ASN A 922 -10.94 39.95 -19.15
CA ASN A 922 -10.34 41.24 -19.50
C ASN A 922 -8.84 41.32 -19.10
N LEU A 923 -8.19 40.15 -18.94
CA LEU A 923 -6.81 40.00 -18.51
C LEU A 923 -5.93 39.65 -19.70
N ASN A 924 -5.00 40.55 -20.02
CA ASN A 924 -3.94 40.31 -20.94
C ASN A 924 -2.75 39.64 -20.24
N PHE A 925 -2.55 38.35 -20.50
CA PHE A 925 -1.57 37.51 -19.79
C PHE A 925 -0.14 38.04 -19.98
N GLY A 926 0.20 38.46 -21.21
CA GLY A 926 1.52 38.97 -21.56
C GLY A 926 1.88 40.34 -20.97
N THR A 927 0.93 41.13 -20.47
CA THR A 927 1.20 42.47 -19.94
C THR A 927 0.75 42.70 -18.50
N GLN A 928 -0.17 41.89 -17.99
CA GLN A 928 -0.77 42.08 -16.66
C GLN A 928 -0.38 41.01 -15.65
N LEU A 929 0.00 39.80 -16.09
CA LEU A 929 0.24 38.66 -15.19
C LEU A 929 1.72 38.23 -15.08
N ASN A 930 2.67 38.92 -15.73
CA ASN A 930 4.12 38.64 -15.63
C ASN A 930 4.47 37.13 -15.64
N LEU A 931 3.92 36.37 -16.58
CA LEU A 931 4.17 34.94 -16.66
C LEU A 931 5.63 34.66 -17.09
N VAL A 932 6.23 33.63 -16.51
CA VAL A 932 7.64 33.27 -16.69
C VAL A 932 7.73 32.05 -17.62
N ASP A 933 8.59 32.15 -18.62
CA ASP A 933 8.80 31.11 -19.63
C ASP A 933 9.22 29.77 -19.00
N GLY A 934 8.54 28.68 -19.36
CA GLY A 934 8.80 27.34 -18.85
C GLY A 934 8.16 27.02 -17.49
N GLU A 935 7.58 28.00 -16.80
CA GLU A 935 6.88 27.76 -15.52
C GLU A 935 5.47 27.21 -15.74
N GLN A 936 4.98 26.46 -14.75
CA GLN A 936 3.63 25.91 -14.75
C GLN A 936 2.65 26.82 -13.99
N TYR A 937 1.39 26.77 -14.42
CA TYR A 937 0.29 27.55 -13.88
C TYR A 937 -0.95 26.67 -13.80
N ILE A 938 -1.77 26.85 -12.76
CA ILE A 938 -3.01 26.12 -12.56
C ILE A 938 -4.21 27.05 -12.56
N PHE A 939 -5.20 26.76 -13.39
CA PHE A 939 -6.54 27.33 -13.31
C PHE A 939 -7.40 26.47 -12.39
N CYS A 940 -8.21 27.08 -11.53
CA CYS A 940 -9.35 26.41 -10.87
C CYS A 940 -10.63 27.24 -11.00
N PHE A 941 -11.78 26.57 -11.08
CA PHE A 941 -13.09 27.21 -11.05
C PHE A 941 -14.16 26.21 -10.63
N TYR A 942 -15.30 26.71 -10.16
CA TYR A 942 -16.50 25.91 -9.94
C TYR A 942 -17.46 26.07 -11.09
N ALA A 943 -18.09 24.98 -11.51
CA ALA A 943 -19.17 25.04 -12.47
C ALA A 943 -20.31 24.08 -12.14
N ALA A 944 -21.51 24.52 -12.48
CA ALA A 944 -22.76 23.76 -12.39
C ALA A 944 -23.55 23.98 -13.68
N SER A 945 -24.44 23.05 -14.02
CA SER A 945 -25.36 23.23 -15.15
C SER A 945 -26.81 23.09 -14.77
N PHE A 946 -27.68 23.73 -15.52
CA PHE A 946 -29.12 23.70 -15.33
C PHE A 946 -29.84 23.78 -16.68
N ASP A 947 -31.04 23.23 -16.74
CA ASP A 947 -31.86 23.30 -17.95
C ASP A 947 -32.48 24.70 -18.12
N VAL A 948 -32.49 25.20 -19.35
CA VAL A 948 -32.94 26.55 -19.67
C VAL A 948 -34.13 26.53 -20.63
N PRO A 949 -35.37 26.34 -20.16
CA PRO A 949 -36.50 26.93 -20.86
C PRO A 949 -36.38 28.45 -20.62
N THR A 950 -35.61 29.12 -21.48
CA THR A 950 -35.56 30.58 -21.52
C THR A 950 -36.96 31.07 -21.88
N ASN A 951 -37.56 31.93 -21.04
CA ASN A 951 -38.62 32.79 -21.54
C ASN A 951 -38.02 33.83 -22.52
N GLY A 952 -38.84 34.65 -23.16
CA GLY A 952 -38.37 35.69 -24.12
C GLY A 952 -37.39 36.74 -23.56
N SER A 953 -36.98 36.63 -22.30
CA SER A 953 -35.95 37.42 -21.62
C SER A 953 -34.66 36.64 -21.29
N GLY A 954 -34.53 35.37 -21.69
CA GLY A 954 -33.31 34.58 -21.45
C GLY A 954 -33.14 34.04 -20.02
N LEU A 955 -34.16 34.18 -19.16
CA LEU A 955 -34.11 33.74 -17.77
C LEU A 955 -34.60 32.29 -17.60
N PRO A 956 -33.99 31.49 -16.70
CA PRO A 956 -34.50 30.17 -16.34
C PRO A 956 -35.84 30.29 -15.62
N THR A 957 -36.82 29.49 -16.05
CA THR A 957 -38.20 29.53 -15.51
C THR A 957 -38.42 28.61 -14.30
N GLY A 958 -37.37 27.91 -13.84
CA GLY A 958 -37.40 27.10 -12.62
C GLY A 958 -38.41 25.95 -12.63
N SER A 959 -38.83 25.45 -13.80
CA SER A 959 -39.77 24.33 -13.84
C SER A 959 -39.05 23.03 -13.47
N ALA A 960 -39.56 22.30 -12.47
CA ALA A 960 -39.03 21.02 -11.99
C ALA A 960 -39.15 19.84 -12.99
N ASN A 961 -39.53 20.10 -14.25
CA ASN A 961 -40.04 19.07 -15.18
C ASN A 961 -39.39 19.10 -16.57
N SER A 962 -38.17 19.63 -16.73
CA SER A 962 -37.51 19.61 -18.04
C SER A 962 -36.10 19.03 -17.93
N ASN A 963 -35.72 18.29 -18.98
CA ASN A 963 -34.57 17.39 -19.05
C ASN A 963 -33.27 18.09 -18.62
N GLN A 964 -32.86 17.87 -17.38
CA GLN A 964 -31.64 18.45 -16.83
C GLN A 964 -30.42 17.79 -17.43
N GLU A 965 -29.88 18.43 -18.46
CA GLU A 965 -28.68 18.00 -19.16
C GLU A 965 -27.41 18.61 -18.52
N SER A 966 -26.31 17.85 -18.53
CA SER A 966 -25.00 18.35 -18.14
C SER A 966 -24.48 19.42 -19.10
N GLY A 967 -23.96 20.54 -18.61
CA GLY A 967 -23.31 21.54 -19.46
C GLY A 967 -21.96 21.05 -20.00
N ILE A 968 -21.46 21.72 -21.04
CA ILE A 968 -20.09 21.51 -21.53
C ILE A 968 -19.37 22.85 -21.49
N ILE A 969 -18.34 22.93 -20.66
CA ILE A 969 -17.54 24.13 -20.51
C ILE A 969 -16.17 23.92 -21.17
N LEU A 970 -15.83 24.81 -22.10
CA LEU A 970 -14.54 24.85 -22.77
C LEU A 970 -13.70 25.97 -22.19
N LEU A 971 -12.47 25.68 -21.77
CA LEU A 971 -11.43 26.67 -21.51
C LEU A 971 -10.60 26.84 -22.78
N GLU A 972 -10.53 28.06 -23.29
CA GLU A 972 -9.80 28.41 -24.50
C GLU A 972 -8.77 29.50 -24.20
N PHE A 973 -7.57 29.40 -24.79
CA PHE A 973 -6.53 30.43 -24.75
C PHE A 973 -6.38 31.08 -26.12
N ASP A 974 -6.31 32.41 -26.17
CA ASP A 974 -5.91 33.16 -27.37
C ASP A 974 -4.42 33.38 -27.37
N PHE A 975 -3.68 32.55 -28.08
CA PHE A 975 -2.25 32.67 -28.24
C PHE A 975 -1.89 33.76 -29.27
N THR A 976 -0.79 34.47 -29.02
CA THR A 976 -0.34 35.58 -29.87
C THR A 976 -0.02 35.10 -31.29
N ASN A 977 0.64 33.95 -31.43
CA ASN A 977 1.09 33.37 -32.69
C ASN A 977 0.19 32.22 -33.17
N SER A 978 -0.39 31.42 -32.28
CA SER A 978 -1.27 30.30 -32.68
C SER A 978 -2.76 30.63 -32.69
N GLY A 979 -3.15 31.84 -32.26
CA GLY A 979 -4.55 32.26 -32.17
C GLY A 979 -5.34 31.49 -31.10
N VAL A 980 -6.67 31.51 -31.19
CA VAL A 980 -7.53 30.86 -30.19
C VAL A 980 -7.49 29.35 -30.32
N GLN A 981 -7.17 28.67 -29.23
CA GLN A 981 -7.12 27.21 -29.09
C GLN A 981 -7.90 26.79 -27.84
N THR A 982 -8.68 25.71 -27.95
CA THR A 982 -9.25 25.03 -26.77
C THR A 982 -8.14 24.27 -26.07
N VAL A 983 -7.99 24.49 -24.76
CA VAL A 983 -6.93 23.88 -23.95
C VAL A 983 -7.47 22.85 -22.96
N ALA A 984 -8.75 22.97 -22.57
CA ALA A 984 -9.43 21.97 -21.78
C ALA A 984 -10.95 22.02 -21.97
N ALA A 985 -11.62 20.91 -21.68
CA ALA A 985 -13.06 20.77 -21.79
C ALA A 985 -13.60 19.83 -20.70
N TRP A 986 -14.70 20.22 -20.06
CA TRP A 986 -15.30 19.43 -18.99
C TRP A 986 -16.82 19.34 -19.13
N GLN A 987 -17.36 18.17 -18.77
CA GLN A 987 -18.78 18.00 -18.47
C GLN A 987 -19.09 18.58 -17.08
N THR A 988 -20.10 19.43 -16.99
CA THR A 988 -20.58 19.97 -15.71
C THR A 988 -21.74 19.16 -15.13
N PRO A 989 -21.83 19.00 -13.79
CA PRO A 989 -22.95 18.31 -13.15
C PRO A 989 -24.28 18.98 -13.47
N SER A 990 -25.30 18.18 -13.81
CA SER A 990 -26.67 18.66 -14.00
C SER A 990 -27.33 18.90 -12.65
N SER A 991 -27.92 20.08 -12.47
CA SER A 991 -28.55 20.48 -11.20
C SER A 991 -30.03 20.15 -11.15
N GLU A 992 -30.52 19.69 -10.00
CA GLU A 992 -31.93 19.33 -9.77
C GLU A 992 -32.90 20.52 -9.84
N SER A 993 -32.43 21.74 -9.56
CA SER A 993 -33.23 22.96 -9.73
C SER A 993 -32.33 24.19 -9.73
N TRP A 994 -32.89 25.34 -10.14
CA TRP A 994 -32.20 26.63 -10.06
C TRP A 994 -31.78 26.99 -8.62
N SER A 995 -32.60 26.65 -7.62
CA SER A 995 -32.31 26.91 -6.20
C SER A 995 -31.40 25.85 -5.55
N ASN A 996 -31.03 24.80 -6.30
CA ASN A 996 -30.20 23.71 -5.82
C ASN A 996 -29.23 23.29 -6.94
N LEU A 997 -28.31 24.19 -7.26
CA LEU A 997 -27.20 23.96 -8.17
C LEU A 997 -26.23 22.93 -7.60
N SER A 998 -25.86 21.95 -8.42
CA SER A 998 -24.87 20.94 -8.08
C SER A 998 -23.52 21.45 -8.54
N TRP A 999 -22.68 22.00 -7.68
CA TRP A 999 -21.39 22.55 -8.08
C TRP A 999 -20.27 21.51 -8.05
N ARG A 1000 -19.37 21.56 -9.04
CA ARG A 1000 -18.13 20.79 -9.06
C ARG A 1000 -16.94 21.70 -9.35
N LYS A 1001 -15.83 21.45 -8.65
CA LYS A 1001 -14.55 22.11 -8.89
C LYS A 1001 -13.82 21.46 -10.07
N TYR A 1002 -13.25 22.29 -10.93
CA TYR A 1002 -12.43 21.90 -12.08
C TYR A 1002 -11.08 22.59 -11.99
N SER A 1003 -10.06 21.94 -12.55
CA SER A 1003 -8.72 22.52 -12.64
C SER A 1003 -7.98 22.17 -13.94
N TYR A 1004 -7.10 23.05 -14.40
CA TYR A 1004 -6.26 22.83 -15.59
C TYR A 1004 -4.85 23.38 -15.38
N VAL A 1005 -3.83 22.54 -15.59
CA VAL A 1005 -2.41 22.93 -15.51
C VAL A 1005 -1.84 23.14 -16.90
N PHE A 1006 -1.09 24.23 -17.10
CA PHE A 1006 -0.35 24.48 -18.33
C PHE A 1006 1.03 25.06 -18.06
N THR A 1007 1.98 24.79 -18.97
CA THR A 1007 3.30 25.42 -18.99
C THR A 1007 3.26 26.66 -19.88
N TYR A 1008 3.66 27.81 -19.35
CA TYR A 1008 3.73 29.03 -20.14
C TYR A 1008 4.93 29.02 -21.09
N SER A 1009 4.71 29.49 -22.31
CA SER A 1009 5.75 29.61 -23.34
C SER A 1009 5.83 31.04 -23.86
N SER A 1010 7.00 31.67 -23.69
CA SER A 1010 7.29 32.99 -24.24
C SER A 1010 7.40 32.98 -25.78
N ALA A 1011 7.61 31.80 -26.38
CA ALA A 1011 7.63 31.62 -27.83
C ALA A 1011 6.24 31.76 -28.45
N ASP A 1012 5.18 31.49 -27.69
CA ASP A 1012 3.80 31.76 -28.08
C ASP A 1012 2.98 32.26 -26.88
N PRO A 1013 3.11 33.54 -26.51
CA PRO A 1013 2.47 34.09 -25.32
C PRO A 1013 0.94 34.02 -25.41
N ILE A 1014 0.30 33.67 -24.29
CA ILE A 1014 -1.15 33.78 -24.14
C ILE A 1014 -1.52 35.27 -24.07
N GLU A 1015 -2.50 35.68 -24.87
CA GLU A 1015 -3.05 37.03 -24.87
C GLU A 1015 -4.28 37.11 -23.97
N ASN A 1016 -5.24 36.18 -24.04
CA ASN A 1016 -6.45 36.14 -23.20
C ASN A 1016 -6.91 34.69 -22.97
N PHE A 1017 -7.85 34.47 -22.03
CA PHE A 1017 -8.62 33.22 -21.94
C PHE A 1017 -10.14 33.43 -22.03
N TYR A 1018 -10.85 32.37 -22.39
CA TYR A 1018 -12.29 32.35 -22.59
C TYR A 1018 -12.87 31.08 -21.98
N PHE A 1019 -14.00 31.22 -21.31
CA PHE A 1019 -14.89 30.10 -21.06
C PHE A 1019 -16.02 30.14 -22.07
N THR A 1020 -16.24 29.05 -22.81
CA THR A 1020 -17.33 28.95 -23.77
C THR A 1020 -18.23 27.79 -23.36
N ASN A 1021 -19.54 28.03 -23.30
CA ASN A 1021 -20.50 26.93 -23.20
C ASN A 1021 -20.72 26.34 -24.59
N ALA A 1022 -20.42 25.06 -24.75
CA ALA A 1022 -20.55 24.36 -26.04
C ALA A 1022 -21.88 23.61 -26.19
N ARG A 1023 -22.71 23.55 -25.14
CA ARG A 1023 -23.99 22.82 -25.17
C ARG A 1023 -25.16 23.76 -25.40
N SER A 1024 -26.02 23.42 -26.36
CA SER A 1024 -27.25 24.17 -26.63
C SER A 1024 -28.32 23.86 -25.60
N ASN A 1025 -29.14 24.85 -25.22
CA ASN A 1025 -30.27 24.72 -24.29
C ASN A 1025 -29.91 24.37 -22.84
N THR A 1026 -28.63 24.28 -22.51
CA THR A 1026 -28.14 24.08 -21.14
C THR A 1026 -27.40 25.32 -20.70
N GLY A 1027 -27.74 25.84 -19.52
CA GLY A 1027 -27.08 26.96 -18.91
C GLY A 1027 -25.96 26.45 -18.03
N THR A 1028 -24.79 27.09 -18.10
CA THR A 1028 -23.66 26.77 -17.24
C THR A 1028 -23.39 27.96 -16.32
N ALA A 1029 -23.48 27.72 -15.01
CA ALA A 1029 -23.04 28.65 -13.99
C ALA A 1029 -21.54 28.43 -13.74
N ILE A 1030 -20.79 29.52 -13.61
CA ILE A 1030 -19.36 29.52 -13.32
C ILE A 1030 -19.11 30.46 -12.14
N ASP A 1031 -18.31 29.99 -11.19
CA ASP A 1031 -17.93 30.74 -10.01
C ASP A 1031 -16.48 30.47 -9.58
N ALA A 1032 -15.95 31.30 -8.68
CA ALA A 1032 -14.65 31.11 -8.01
C ALA A 1032 -13.47 30.83 -8.96
N VAL A 1033 -13.39 31.59 -10.07
CA VAL A 1033 -12.31 31.44 -11.06
C VAL A 1033 -11.00 32.00 -10.49
N THR A 1034 -9.97 31.15 -10.49
CA THR A 1034 -8.63 31.46 -9.98
C THR A 1034 -7.57 30.98 -10.97
N LEU A 1035 -6.43 31.67 -11.00
CA LEU A 1035 -5.22 31.24 -11.70
C LEU A 1035 -4.07 31.52 -10.76
N SER A 1036 -3.34 30.48 -10.41
CA SER A 1036 -2.16 30.58 -9.58
C SER A 1036 -0.94 30.14 -10.37
N LYS A 1037 0.20 30.77 -10.10
CA LYS A 1037 1.47 30.16 -10.45
C LYS A 1037 1.50 28.84 -9.72
N LEU A 1038 1.72 27.77 -10.48
CA LEU A 1038 2.02 26.49 -9.87
C LEU A 1038 3.48 26.59 -9.46
N ASP A 1039 3.72 27.27 -8.34
CA ASP A 1039 4.98 27.08 -7.64
C ASP A 1039 4.98 25.60 -7.29
N CYS A 1040 5.80 24.85 -8.04
CA CYS A 1040 6.04 23.43 -7.85
C CYS A 1040 6.87 23.24 -6.61
N SER A 1041 6.33 23.81 -5.57
CA SER A 1041 6.64 23.44 -4.28
C SER A 1041 5.72 22.18 -4.02
N ALA A 1042 6.34 20.99 -3.90
CA ALA A 1042 6.00 19.64 -3.44
C ALA A 1042 4.72 19.33 -2.61
N THR A 1043 3.70 20.17 -2.44
CA THR A 1043 2.52 19.82 -1.64
C THR A 1043 1.24 20.58 -1.89
N GLN A 1044 0.74 20.55 -3.11
CA GLN A 1044 -0.68 20.30 -3.29
C GLN A 1044 -0.92 19.55 -4.60
N SER A 1045 -1.88 18.64 -4.53
CA SER A 1045 -2.65 18.09 -5.65
C SER A 1045 -1.96 17.11 -6.60
N SER A 1046 -2.66 15.99 -6.76
CA SER A 1046 -2.65 14.91 -7.74
C SER A 1046 -2.58 15.31 -9.24
N ALA A 1047 -2.05 16.48 -9.59
CA ALA A 1047 -1.90 16.96 -10.97
C ALA A 1047 -0.46 16.89 -11.51
N CYS A 1048 0.53 16.52 -10.68
CA CYS A 1048 1.90 16.27 -11.11
C CYS A 1048 2.33 14.89 -10.60
N SER A 1049 2.70 13.98 -11.50
CA SER A 1049 3.33 12.71 -11.13
C SER A 1049 4.75 12.95 -10.58
N ALA A 1050 4.85 13.25 -9.29
CA ALA A 1050 5.96 12.99 -8.35
C ALA A 1050 5.46 13.39 -6.95
N GLY A 1051 5.58 12.50 -5.97
CA GLY A 1051 4.84 12.54 -4.69
C GLY A 1051 4.93 13.85 -3.87
N SER A 1052 3.88 14.10 -3.08
CA SER A 1052 3.80 15.21 -2.13
C SER A 1052 4.49 14.86 -0.79
N ILE A 1053 5.12 15.81 -0.08
CA ILE A 1053 5.77 15.56 1.24
C ILE A 1053 4.85 15.98 2.41
N ASP A 1054 4.27 15.03 3.13
CA ASP A 1054 3.49 15.27 4.35
C ASP A 1054 4.25 16.05 5.42
N PHE A 1055 3.55 17.00 6.05
CA PHE A 1055 4.06 17.81 7.15
C PHE A 1055 3.08 17.82 8.31
N GLU A 1056 3.60 17.57 9.51
CA GLU A 1056 2.82 17.53 10.73
C GLU A 1056 3.57 18.28 11.82
N ARG A 1057 2.84 19.01 12.66
CA ARG A 1057 3.38 19.80 13.77
C ARG A 1057 2.55 19.61 15.02
N TRP A 1058 3.24 19.38 16.12
CA TRP A 1058 2.71 19.32 17.47
C TRP A 1058 3.17 20.57 18.21
N THR A 1059 2.22 21.28 18.80
CA THR A 1059 2.43 22.49 19.60
C THR A 1059 2.54 22.11 21.08
N ASN A 1060 3.03 23.02 21.91
CA ASN A 1060 3.30 22.78 23.34
C ASN A 1060 4.38 21.73 23.60
N ILE A 1061 5.27 21.49 22.64
CA ILE A 1061 6.48 20.70 22.84
C ILE A 1061 7.49 21.59 23.55
N THR A 1062 7.72 21.36 24.83
CA THR A 1062 8.72 22.11 25.60
C THR A 1062 10.06 21.38 25.55
N GLY A 1063 11.08 22.00 24.95
CA GLY A 1063 12.40 21.42 24.78
C GLY A 1063 12.99 21.73 23.41
N SER A 1064 14.12 21.12 23.08
CA SER A 1064 14.88 21.35 21.84
C SER A 1064 15.34 20.06 21.16
N THR A 1065 14.90 18.89 21.66
CA THR A 1065 15.29 17.57 21.14
C THR A 1065 14.13 16.90 20.41
N ILE A 1066 14.43 15.95 19.51
CA ILE A 1066 13.45 15.04 18.92
C ILE A 1066 12.78 14.18 20.00
N GLY A 1067 13.50 13.89 21.09
CA GLY A 1067 12.97 13.24 22.29
C GLY A 1067 11.73 13.93 22.85
N ASP A 1068 11.73 15.27 22.91
CA ASP A 1068 10.62 16.07 23.41
C ASP A 1068 9.37 15.96 22.51
N LEU A 1069 9.57 15.75 21.21
CA LEU A 1069 8.49 15.52 20.25
C LEU A 1069 7.94 14.09 20.34
N ILE A 1070 8.80 13.07 20.33
CA ILE A 1070 8.36 11.66 20.25
C ILE A 1070 7.78 11.13 21.56
N THR A 1071 8.07 11.80 22.69
CA THR A 1071 7.48 11.47 24.01
C THR A 1071 6.17 12.21 24.26
N ASN A 1072 5.75 13.12 23.38
CA ASN A 1072 4.47 13.79 23.49
C ASN A 1072 3.33 12.77 23.25
N PRO A 1073 2.29 12.72 24.12
CA PRO A 1073 1.21 11.73 24.02
C PRO A 1073 0.36 11.85 22.76
N ASP A 1074 0.36 13.02 22.10
CA ASP A 1074 -0.33 13.26 20.83
C ASP A 1074 0.51 12.84 19.62
N TYR A 1075 1.81 12.57 19.78
CA TYR A 1075 2.68 12.02 18.75
C TYR A 1075 2.59 10.48 18.73
N PRO A 1076 2.50 9.80 17.56
CA PRO A 1076 2.58 10.32 16.20
C PRO A 1076 1.23 10.64 15.53
N ASN A 1077 0.10 10.46 16.21
CA ASN A 1077 -1.20 10.28 15.56
C ASN A 1077 -2.13 11.50 15.59
N ASN A 1078 -1.89 12.48 16.47
CA ASN A 1078 -2.76 13.65 16.68
C ASN A 1078 -1.98 14.98 16.54
N PRO A 1079 -1.47 15.34 15.35
CA PRO A 1079 -0.82 16.63 15.16
C PRO A 1079 -1.81 17.78 15.30
N ASP A 1080 -1.43 18.85 16.01
CA ASP A 1080 -2.22 20.09 16.10
C ASP A 1080 -2.38 20.76 14.73
N ILE A 1081 -1.36 20.60 13.86
CA ILE A 1081 -1.32 21.18 12.53
C ILE A 1081 -0.76 20.11 11.57
N SER A 1082 -1.63 19.56 10.74
CA SER A 1082 -1.24 18.74 9.59
C SER A 1082 -1.38 19.53 8.30
N GLY A 1083 -0.48 19.28 7.37
CA GLY A 1083 -0.51 19.86 6.05
C GLY A 1083 0.46 19.11 5.17
N LYS A 1084 0.88 19.79 4.13
CA LYS A 1084 1.71 19.21 3.10
C LYS A 1084 2.81 20.27 2.86
N LEU A 1085 4.12 19.91 2.87
CA LEU A 1085 5.29 20.76 2.57
C LEU A 1085 5.77 20.83 1.12
N THR A 1086 5.74 22.05 0.58
CA THR A 1086 5.87 22.23 -0.83
C THR A 1086 7.37 22.22 -1.20
N SER A 1087 8.31 22.03 -0.30
CA SER A 1087 9.68 21.74 -0.73
C SER A 1087 10.34 20.95 0.36
N PHE A 1088 11.58 20.53 0.14
CA PHE A 1088 12.42 20.00 1.21
C PHE A 1088 12.79 21.07 2.27
N GLN A 1089 12.04 22.18 2.37
CA GLN A 1089 12.24 23.31 3.28
C GLN A 1089 10.98 23.55 4.12
N GLY A 1090 11.10 23.46 5.44
CA GLY A 1090 10.04 23.82 6.40
C GLY A 1090 9.85 25.34 6.58
N GLN A 1091 8.78 25.73 7.28
CA GLN A 1091 8.51 27.15 7.61
C GLN A 1091 9.62 27.74 8.49
N VAL A 1092 10.17 28.88 8.09
CA VAL A 1092 11.22 29.59 8.84
C VAL A 1092 10.58 30.46 9.95
N ASN A 1093 11.06 30.35 11.19
CA ASN A 1093 10.55 31.07 12.37
C ASN A 1093 9.04 30.82 12.65
N ALA A 1094 8.60 29.57 12.54
CA ALA A 1094 7.18 29.20 12.57
C ALA A 1094 6.49 29.28 13.96
N GLY A 1095 7.24 29.58 15.02
CA GLY A 1095 6.73 29.68 16.38
C GLY A 1095 7.82 29.39 17.43
N ASN A 1096 7.41 29.15 18.67
CA ASN A 1096 8.24 28.54 19.72
C ASN A 1096 7.46 27.36 20.34
N ASN A 1097 8.15 26.41 20.98
CA ASN A 1097 7.57 25.25 21.65
C ASN A 1097 6.75 24.33 20.73
N TYR A 1098 7.35 23.83 19.65
CA TYR A 1098 6.72 22.91 18.72
C TYR A 1098 7.74 21.92 18.15
N GLY A 1099 7.27 20.74 17.77
CA GLY A 1099 8.05 19.76 17.02
C GLY A 1099 7.39 19.47 15.68
N THR A 1100 8.18 19.08 14.68
CA THR A 1100 7.70 18.85 13.31
C THR A 1100 8.14 17.51 12.76
N ARG A 1101 7.28 16.88 11.95
CA ARG A 1101 7.60 15.70 11.15
C ARG A 1101 7.33 15.99 9.67
N VAL A 1102 8.27 15.57 8.83
CA VAL A 1102 8.20 15.68 7.37
C VAL A 1102 8.42 14.29 6.77
N ARG A 1103 7.54 13.81 5.88
CA ARG A 1103 7.65 12.47 5.25
C ARG A 1103 7.11 12.47 3.81
N GLY A 1104 7.79 11.81 2.88
CA GLY A 1104 7.36 11.74 1.48
C GLY A 1104 8.25 10.82 0.64
N TYR A 1105 7.88 10.60 -0.63
CA TYR A 1105 8.66 9.79 -1.56
C TYR A 1105 9.66 10.64 -2.33
N LEU A 1106 10.85 10.08 -2.55
CA LEU A 1106 11.85 10.66 -3.44
C LEU A 1106 11.77 9.97 -4.80
N HIS A 1107 11.64 10.76 -5.87
CA HIS A 1107 11.59 10.26 -7.25
C HIS A 1107 12.79 10.84 -8.04
N PRO A 1108 13.93 10.13 -8.09
CA PRO A 1108 15.11 10.57 -8.82
C PRO A 1108 14.80 10.76 -10.31
N ALA A 1109 15.08 11.95 -10.84
CA ALA A 1109 14.88 12.22 -12.27
C ALA A 1109 15.88 11.46 -13.18
N GLU A 1110 17.01 11.05 -12.61
CA GLU A 1110 18.04 10.28 -13.28
C GLU A 1110 18.68 9.28 -12.30
N SER A 1111 19.17 8.16 -12.83
CA SER A 1111 19.90 7.18 -12.03
C SER A 1111 21.28 7.77 -11.76
N GLY A 1112 21.69 7.83 -10.50
CA GLY A 1112 22.91 8.53 -10.15
C GLY A 1112 23.22 8.51 -8.66
N ASN A 1113 24.28 9.24 -8.32
CA ASN A 1113 24.83 9.33 -6.97
C ASN A 1113 24.43 10.66 -6.36
N PHE A 1114 23.56 10.65 -5.35
CA PHE A 1114 22.97 11.83 -4.72
C PHE A 1114 23.58 12.09 -3.34
N ARG A 1115 23.45 13.33 -2.85
CA ARG A 1115 23.72 13.70 -1.45
C ARG A 1115 22.57 14.54 -0.95
N PHE A 1116 22.15 14.30 0.28
CA PHE A 1116 21.06 15.01 0.93
C PHE A 1116 21.61 15.98 1.95
N ASN A 1117 20.96 17.14 2.10
CA ASN A 1117 21.31 18.12 3.12
C ASN A 1117 20.10 18.39 4.02
N VAL A 1118 20.32 18.57 5.31
CA VAL A 1118 19.28 18.94 6.28
C VAL A 1118 19.70 20.15 7.12
N THR A 1119 18.73 21.03 7.36
CA THR A 1119 18.83 22.23 8.21
C THR A 1119 17.57 22.33 9.06
N GLY A 1120 17.66 22.98 10.22
CA GLY A 1120 16.51 23.22 11.09
C GLY A 1120 16.87 24.02 12.33
N ASP A 1121 15.82 24.49 13.00
CA ASP A 1121 15.86 25.20 14.26
C ASP A 1121 15.73 24.13 15.36
N ASP A 1122 16.75 24.03 16.21
CA ASP A 1122 17.02 22.91 17.13
C ASP A 1122 17.29 21.55 16.44
N GLU A 1123 17.06 20.42 17.13
CA GLU A 1123 17.47 19.10 16.66
C GLU A 1123 16.60 18.59 15.48
N VAL A 1124 17.24 18.00 14.46
CA VAL A 1124 16.61 17.41 13.28
C VAL A 1124 17.25 16.09 12.88
N TRP A 1125 16.42 15.08 12.60
CA TRP A 1125 16.85 13.82 11.96
C TRP A 1125 16.25 13.68 10.55
N LEU A 1126 17.10 13.38 9.56
CA LEU A 1126 16.68 13.05 8.19
C LEU A 1126 16.89 11.55 7.93
N TYR A 1127 15.82 10.88 7.53
CA TYR A 1127 15.82 9.47 7.18
C TYR A 1127 15.50 9.24 5.69
N LEU A 1128 16.04 8.17 5.11
CA LEU A 1128 15.71 7.68 3.75
C LEU A 1128 15.47 6.17 3.79
N SER A 1129 14.52 5.69 2.99
CA SER A 1129 14.16 4.27 2.87
C SER A 1129 13.86 3.91 1.42
N SER A 1130 13.99 2.63 1.07
CA SER A 1130 13.56 2.06 -0.21
C SER A 1130 12.06 1.76 -0.27
N ASP A 1131 11.35 1.78 0.86
CA ASP A 1131 9.91 1.52 0.93
C ASP A 1131 9.21 2.30 2.06
N THR A 1132 7.93 2.00 2.29
CA THR A 1132 7.07 2.68 3.28
C THR A 1132 7.21 2.13 4.69
N THR A 1133 7.95 1.04 4.87
CA THR A 1133 8.09 0.33 6.14
C THR A 1133 8.92 1.16 7.10
N PHE A 1134 8.38 1.42 8.29
CA PHE A 1134 8.98 2.33 9.26
C PHE A 1134 10.40 1.92 9.68
N VAL A 1135 10.69 0.62 9.71
CA VAL A 1135 11.98 0.05 10.13
C VAL A 1135 13.09 0.18 9.08
N ASN A 1136 12.75 0.28 7.79
CA ASN A 1136 13.73 0.36 6.69
C ASN A 1136 14.27 1.79 6.50
N LYS A 1137 14.06 2.68 7.47
CA LYS A 1137 14.45 4.09 7.43
C LYS A 1137 15.84 4.26 8.01
N THR A 1138 16.83 4.55 7.17
CA THR A 1138 18.20 4.84 7.62
C THR A 1138 18.36 6.34 7.88
N LYS A 1139 18.92 6.74 9.03
CA LYS A 1139 19.24 8.16 9.26
C LYS A 1139 20.43 8.55 8.39
N ILE A 1140 20.20 9.40 7.40
CA ILE A 1140 21.21 9.76 6.40
C ILE A 1140 21.86 11.12 6.66
N ALA A 1141 21.24 12.00 7.44
CA ALA A 1141 21.77 13.28 7.86
C ALA A 1141 21.10 13.77 9.15
N SER A 1142 21.74 14.65 9.91
CA SER A 1142 21.13 15.28 11.10
C SER A 1142 21.62 16.70 11.32
N VAL A 1143 20.81 17.48 12.03
CA VAL A 1143 21.21 18.75 12.62
C VAL A 1143 21.06 18.58 14.13
N PRO A 1144 22.13 18.68 14.90
CA PRO A 1144 22.07 18.33 16.31
C PRO A 1144 21.78 19.57 17.20
N GLY A 1145 21.46 20.70 16.59
CA GLY A 1145 21.01 21.91 17.27
C GLY A 1145 20.67 22.95 16.20
N TRP A 1146 20.31 24.18 16.57
CA TRP A 1146 19.85 25.13 15.55
C TRP A 1146 20.93 25.40 14.48
N SER A 1147 20.49 25.52 13.23
CA SER A 1147 21.27 25.99 12.08
C SER A 1147 20.47 27.07 11.37
N ASN A 1148 21.13 28.01 10.68
CA ASN A 1148 20.35 28.84 9.77
C ASN A 1148 19.77 27.96 8.65
N TRP A 1149 18.58 28.28 8.18
CA TRP A 1149 17.84 27.46 7.22
C TRP A 1149 18.61 27.17 5.91
N ASN A 1150 19.60 27.98 5.55
CA ASN A 1150 20.47 27.82 4.37
C ASN A 1150 21.93 27.44 4.71
N GLU A 1151 22.23 27.13 5.96
CA GLU A 1151 23.58 26.84 6.44
C GLU A 1151 23.81 25.33 6.50
N HIS A 1152 24.11 24.73 5.35
CA HIS A 1152 24.33 23.28 5.19
C HIS A 1152 25.71 22.79 5.65
N ASN A 1153 26.48 23.64 6.33
CA ASN A 1153 27.88 23.38 6.69
C ASN A 1153 28.23 23.84 8.12
N LYS A 1154 27.22 24.08 8.98
CA LYS A 1154 27.42 24.38 10.40
C LYS A 1154 27.88 23.13 11.17
N TYR A 1155 27.25 21.99 10.86
CA TYR A 1155 27.59 20.69 11.42
C TYR A 1155 27.96 19.70 10.29
N PRO A 1156 29.01 18.88 10.44
CA PRO A 1156 29.43 17.92 9.42
C PRO A 1156 28.35 16.87 9.07
N GLN A 1157 27.39 16.65 9.96
CA GLN A 1157 26.27 15.70 9.83
C GLN A 1157 25.14 16.20 8.94
N GLN A 1158 25.13 17.48 8.59
CA GLN A 1158 24.05 18.08 7.81
C GLN A 1158 24.00 17.53 6.39
N THR A 1159 25.09 16.97 5.87
CA THR A 1159 25.17 16.38 4.53
C THR A 1159 25.35 14.87 4.61
N SER A 1160 24.51 14.11 3.90
CA SER A 1160 24.65 12.65 3.82
C SER A 1160 25.90 12.21 3.07
N ALA A 1161 26.27 10.94 3.26
CA ALA A 1161 27.12 10.23 2.30
C ALA A 1161 26.47 10.19 0.91
N THR A 1162 27.26 9.83 -0.11
CA THR A 1162 26.74 9.66 -1.46
C THR A 1162 25.88 8.40 -1.53
N ILE A 1163 24.63 8.53 -1.98
CA ILE A 1163 23.64 7.45 -2.06
C ILE A 1163 23.26 7.24 -3.53
N ALA A 1164 23.39 6.00 -4.02
CA ALA A 1164 23.03 5.64 -5.38
C ALA A 1164 21.52 5.43 -5.49
N LEU A 1165 20.88 6.15 -6.39
CA LEU A 1165 19.44 6.05 -6.65
C LEU A 1165 19.19 5.79 -8.13
N THR A 1166 18.09 5.10 -8.43
CA THR A 1166 17.66 4.79 -9.80
C THR A 1166 16.58 5.77 -10.22
N ALA A 1167 16.56 6.14 -11.50
CA ALA A 1167 15.53 7.03 -12.06
C ALA A 1167 14.15 6.36 -12.02
N GLY A 1168 13.13 7.13 -11.68
CA GLY A 1168 11.77 6.63 -11.45
C GLY A 1168 11.42 6.67 -9.98
#